data_AF-A0A4Z0F4N5-F1
#
_entry.id   AF-A0A4Z0F4N5-F1
#
_cell.length_a   1.000
_cell.length_b   1.000
_cell.length_c   1.000
_cell.angle_alpha   90.00
_cell.angle_beta   90.00
_cell.angle_gamma   90.00
#
_symmetry.space_group_name_H-M   'P 1'
#
loop_
_entity.id
_entity.type
_entity.pdbx_description
1 polymer ?
#
loop_
_entity_poly.entity_id
_entity_poly.type
_entity_poly.pdbx_seq_one_letter_code
_entity_poly.pdbx_strand_id
1 'polypeptide(L)'
;SDAGLLDTTGGTEGFFKEVKSQVMQRAVGPAWLETAIANVAEDPDNPEATRKFIADLRSLYLDSLPDRSTARVMAHRKGRQGYSTDMVRSYAHRMLIAANHIAGLAVAPVRQETFREIEGAITAAQVTRGVDVSALERMQVVADEFKQRDLDTADPIPRSPMMSMLRAVSHVFFLGLSPAYVLMNVMQVGVLGVPELAKRFGAKKATSAVAAALPDAIKVVRAALREGYKTGGLVGASEMVITSEVLANAGLSPERVNYLVEMMGTGKLDIGTVTREMGRLAAGEVTSDRTVRLNSGLKVLTSFTLMSEILARTTVALAARDLHGAKGIATYASRVIDNSMLNYNAYAIGRATGAKGVLGGLTPVALQFHQYSFQALGRLITETYNAFSRSQGVTDEQRAEAQRFLKSHVAAITLLAGTMGLPFMTVAARLSDMLCEMFGDQPCDTKASLRNFTHDVFGADIEPIVSRGILRVIGGDLSSRVGEADLLPFSRFLADRRTLDEKLRDPLLSISGATGGMLSNIVSGAQKVADGDWLGGVQAMMPTALRGPVKAYSLSTKGFTDNSGVTLPMEPTATDKLVALLGIQPGKEADFMQASRAQRQRTSILSRELSVIRKNIVKAIEQQDREKLREWGRKAAEFQQANPTVDIMQGVTSSLRQRQRMSALSTVGILPGANVRDIGIQERTRFFQPGAQ
;
A
#
# COMPACT_ATOMS: atom_id res chain seq x y z
N SER A 1 51.70 -10.45 -56.36
CA SER A 1 51.70 -9.21 -57.14
C SER A 1 50.28 -8.68 -57.13
N ASP A 2 49.95 -7.44 -56.82
CA ASP A 2 50.72 -6.27 -56.40
C ASP A 2 49.81 -5.39 -55.54
N ALA A 3 50.46 -4.51 -54.77
CA ALA A 3 49.85 -3.58 -53.85
C ALA A 3 49.19 -2.37 -54.55
N GLY A 4 48.14 -1.83 -53.91
CA GLY A 4 48.10 -0.40 -53.57
C GLY A 4 47.40 0.60 -54.51
N LEU A 5 46.65 1.48 -53.84
CA LEU A 5 46.30 2.88 -54.15
C LEU A 5 45.06 3.24 -55.00
N LEU A 6 44.02 3.65 -54.25
CA LEU A 6 43.31 4.94 -54.29
C LEU A 6 42.80 5.48 -55.65
N ASP A 7 41.46 5.60 -55.77
CA ASP A 7 40.85 6.92 -55.93
C ASP A 7 39.46 6.98 -55.27
N THR A 8 39.27 8.08 -54.57
CA THR A 8 38.12 8.50 -53.79
C THR A 8 37.30 9.46 -54.64
N THR A 9 36.01 9.19 -54.85
CA THR A 9 34.88 10.15 -54.81
C THR A 9 33.68 9.60 -55.57
N GLY A 10 32.58 9.35 -54.85
CA GLY A 10 31.27 9.10 -55.46
C GLY A 10 30.41 8.09 -54.72
N GLY A 11 29.51 8.58 -53.85
CA GLY A 11 28.28 7.86 -53.51
C GLY A 11 28.21 7.12 -52.16
N THR A 12 28.66 7.73 -51.06
CA THR A 12 28.44 7.21 -49.68
C THR A 12 27.01 7.45 -49.16
N GLU A 13 25.98 7.17 -49.95
CA GLU A 13 24.58 7.15 -49.47
C GLU A 13 23.90 5.78 -49.58
N GLY A 14 24.50 4.80 -50.28
CA GLY A 14 23.93 3.46 -50.44
C GLY A 14 24.36 2.43 -49.39
N PHE A 15 25.62 2.45 -48.95
CA PHE A 15 26.20 1.30 -48.22
C PHE A 15 25.84 1.22 -46.73
N PHE A 16 25.56 2.36 -46.08
CA PHE A 16 25.29 2.40 -44.64
C PHE A 16 23.82 2.16 -44.25
N LYS A 17 22.91 2.00 -45.23
CA LYS A 17 21.49 1.75 -44.95
C LYS A 17 21.17 0.26 -44.80
N GLU A 18 21.87 -0.63 -45.51
CA GLU A 18 21.63 -2.08 -45.43
C GLU A 18 22.43 -2.78 -44.31
N VAL A 19 23.59 -2.26 -43.90
CA VAL A 19 24.38 -2.90 -42.82
C VAL A 19 23.76 -2.66 -41.44
N LYS A 20 22.89 -1.66 -41.28
CA LYS A 20 22.22 -1.36 -39.99
C LYS A 20 21.04 -2.27 -39.65
N SER A 21 20.57 -3.16 -40.54
CA SER A 21 19.40 -4.00 -40.26
C SER A 21 19.69 -5.50 -40.11
N GLN A 22 20.91 -5.98 -40.42
CA GLN A 22 21.25 -7.41 -40.28
C GLN A 22 22.21 -7.74 -39.13
N VAL A 23 22.78 -6.74 -38.44
CA VAL A 23 23.41 -6.94 -37.12
C VAL A 23 22.40 -6.59 -36.01
N MET A 24 21.21 -7.17 -36.12
CA MET A 24 20.34 -7.37 -34.96
C MET A 24 21.03 -8.38 -34.03
N GLN A 25 21.81 -7.85 -33.09
CA GLN A 25 21.99 -8.37 -31.73
C GLN A 25 21.84 -9.89 -31.57
N ARG A 26 22.69 -10.71 -32.21
CA ARG A 26 22.97 -12.03 -31.63
C ARG A 26 23.81 -11.76 -30.39
N ALA A 27 23.15 -11.76 -29.23
CA ALA A 27 23.85 -11.75 -27.95
C ALA A 27 24.92 -12.84 -28.01
N VAL A 28 26.18 -12.44 -27.80
CA VAL A 28 27.30 -13.38 -27.76
C VAL A 28 26.97 -14.38 -26.64
N GLY A 29 26.61 -15.60 -27.02
CA GLY A 29 26.16 -16.61 -26.07
C GLY A 29 27.33 -17.19 -25.28
N PRO A 30 27.09 -17.86 -24.14
CA PRO A 30 28.14 -18.54 -23.38
C PRO A 30 28.97 -19.51 -24.23
N ALA A 31 28.35 -20.13 -25.24
CA ALA A 31 29.00 -21.02 -26.18
C ALA A 31 30.10 -20.35 -27.01
N TRP A 32 29.97 -19.05 -27.35
CA TRP A 32 31.04 -18.34 -28.07
C TRP A 32 32.28 -18.18 -27.18
N LEU A 33 32.08 -17.84 -25.90
CA LEU A 33 33.18 -17.67 -24.95
C LEU A 33 33.91 -19.00 -24.73
N GLU A 34 33.17 -20.10 -24.57
CA GLU A 34 33.77 -21.44 -24.44
C GLU A 34 34.57 -21.81 -25.69
N THR A 35 34.05 -21.56 -26.90
CA THR A 35 34.79 -21.80 -28.14
C THR A 35 36.02 -20.89 -28.27
N ALA A 36 35.92 -19.62 -27.87
CA ALA A 36 37.05 -18.69 -27.90
C ALA A 36 38.14 -19.12 -26.92
N ILE A 37 37.78 -19.54 -25.70
CA ILE A 37 38.71 -20.06 -24.69
C ILE A 37 39.35 -21.37 -25.15
N ALA A 38 38.58 -22.29 -25.71
CA ALA A 38 39.08 -23.58 -26.22
C ALA A 38 40.10 -23.41 -27.37
N ASN A 39 40.00 -22.31 -28.11
CA ASN A 39 40.92 -21.98 -29.20
C ASN A 39 42.16 -21.20 -28.74
N VAL A 40 42.26 -20.83 -27.45
CA VAL A 40 43.48 -20.25 -26.90
C VAL A 40 44.48 -21.38 -26.68
N ALA A 41 45.56 -21.42 -27.47
CA ALA A 41 46.65 -22.35 -27.23
C ALA A 41 47.34 -22.06 -25.89
N GLU A 42 47.54 -23.09 -25.06
CA GLU A 42 48.38 -22.98 -23.88
C GLU A 42 49.83 -22.76 -24.32
N ASP A 43 50.40 -21.62 -23.93
CA ASP A 43 51.82 -21.34 -24.11
C ASP A 43 52.59 -22.11 -23.02
N PRO A 44 53.38 -23.14 -23.37
CA PRO A 44 54.11 -23.95 -22.40
C PRO A 44 55.15 -23.15 -21.62
N ASP A 45 55.67 -22.07 -22.21
CA ASP A 45 56.75 -21.26 -21.66
C ASP A 45 56.23 -20.13 -20.76
N ASN A 46 54.97 -19.72 -20.93
CA ASN A 46 54.33 -18.72 -20.08
C ASN A 46 52.86 -19.02 -19.78
N PRO A 47 52.58 -20.03 -18.94
CA PRO A 47 51.22 -20.41 -18.56
C PRO A 47 50.46 -19.30 -17.80
N GLU A 48 51.18 -18.34 -17.21
CA GLU A 48 50.56 -17.20 -16.53
C GLU A 48 49.97 -16.18 -17.51
N ALA A 49 50.63 -15.95 -18.64
CA ALA A 49 50.12 -15.08 -19.71
C ALA A 49 48.83 -15.65 -20.33
N THR A 50 48.79 -16.95 -20.63
CA THR A 50 47.58 -17.63 -21.12
C THR A 50 46.43 -17.51 -20.12
N ARG A 51 46.68 -17.76 -18.82
CA ARG A 51 45.66 -17.61 -17.77
C ARG A 51 45.12 -16.18 -17.67
N LYS A 52 46.01 -15.19 -17.75
CA LYS A 52 45.63 -13.77 -17.73
C LYS A 52 44.77 -13.39 -18.95
N PHE A 53 45.16 -13.84 -20.14
CA PHE A 53 44.40 -13.60 -21.36
C PHE A 53 42.99 -14.22 -21.31
N ILE A 54 42.87 -15.47 -20.83
CA ILE A 54 41.56 -16.11 -20.62
C ILE A 54 40.72 -15.33 -19.59
N ALA A 55 41.33 -14.83 -18.51
CA ALA A 55 40.65 -14.02 -17.52
C ALA A 55 40.16 -12.68 -18.09
N ASP A 56 40.96 -12.02 -18.93
CA ASP A 56 40.61 -10.77 -19.59
C ASP A 56 39.49 -10.97 -20.62
N LEU A 57 39.51 -12.07 -21.39
CA LEU A 57 38.41 -12.46 -22.30
C LEU A 57 37.11 -12.70 -21.53
N ARG A 58 37.17 -13.41 -20.40
CA ARG A 58 36.02 -13.62 -19.51
C ARG A 58 35.52 -12.28 -18.96
N SER A 59 36.40 -11.39 -18.53
CA SER A 59 36.01 -10.07 -18.03
C SER A 59 35.37 -9.21 -19.12
N LEU A 60 35.94 -9.19 -20.33
CA LEU A 60 35.41 -8.44 -21.47
C LEU A 60 34.04 -8.97 -21.88
N TYR A 61 33.87 -10.29 -21.91
CA TYR A 61 32.57 -10.91 -22.12
C TYR A 61 31.55 -10.44 -21.09
N LEU A 62 31.87 -10.56 -19.80
CA LEU A 62 30.98 -10.15 -18.70
C LEU A 62 30.71 -8.63 -18.69
N ASP A 63 31.63 -7.81 -19.16
CA ASP A 63 31.46 -6.36 -19.29
C ASP A 63 30.66 -5.98 -20.54
N SER A 64 30.66 -6.81 -21.59
CA SER A 64 29.82 -6.64 -22.78
C SER A 64 28.36 -7.05 -22.54
N LEU A 65 28.10 -7.87 -21.52
CA LEU A 65 26.74 -8.25 -21.16
C LEU A 65 25.96 -7.03 -20.63
N PRO A 66 24.65 -6.94 -20.91
CA PRO A 66 23.81 -5.91 -20.32
C PRO A 66 23.95 -5.87 -18.79
N ASP A 67 23.88 -4.68 -18.18
CA ASP A 67 23.95 -4.47 -16.73
C ASP A 67 23.07 -5.42 -15.91
N ARG A 68 21.98 -5.90 -16.50
CA ARG A 68 20.96 -6.76 -15.87
C ARG A 68 21.24 -8.26 -15.99
N SER A 69 22.25 -8.69 -16.75
CA SER A 69 22.58 -10.11 -16.89
C SER A 69 23.03 -10.69 -15.54
N THR A 70 22.43 -11.81 -15.13
CA THR A 70 22.81 -12.55 -13.91
C THR A 70 24.28 -12.97 -13.93
N ALA A 71 24.86 -13.17 -15.12
CA ALA A 71 26.26 -13.51 -15.26
C ALA A 71 27.20 -12.38 -14.83
N ARG A 72 26.78 -11.10 -14.84
CA ARG A 72 27.62 -9.98 -14.37
C ARG A 72 27.99 -10.07 -12.89
N VAL A 73 27.30 -10.90 -12.10
CA VAL A 73 27.69 -11.21 -10.72
C VAL A 73 29.04 -11.93 -10.64
N MET A 74 29.46 -12.59 -11.73
CA MET A 74 30.76 -13.23 -11.85
C MET A 74 31.89 -12.25 -12.20
N ALA A 75 31.56 -10.99 -12.51
CA ALA A 75 32.55 -9.98 -12.88
C ALA A 75 33.38 -9.56 -11.66
N HIS A 76 34.70 -9.49 -11.84
CA HIS A 76 35.59 -9.00 -10.80
C HIS A 76 35.49 -7.47 -10.70
N ARG A 77 35.07 -6.96 -9.54
CA ARG A 77 34.83 -5.52 -9.32
C ARG A 77 35.80 -4.85 -8.34
N LYS A 78 36.91 -5.50 -7.95
CA LYS A 78 37.87 -4.92 -7.01
C LYS A 78 38.33 -3.54 -7.50
N GLY A 79 38.13 -2.50 -6.68
CA GLY A 79 38.50 -1.12 -7.03
C GLY A 79 37.56 -0.40 -8.01
N ARG A 80 36.41 -1.00 -8.38
CA ARG A 80 35.36 -0.37 -9.22
C ARG A 80 34.15 0.04 -8.36
N GLN A 81 33.36 1.00 -8.85
CA GLN A 81 32.11 1.39 -8.19
C GLN A 81 31.18 0.17 -8.00
N GLY A 82 30.62 0.01 -6.80
CA GLY A 82 29.83 -1.17 -6.43
C GLY A 82 30.63 -2.30 -5.77
N TYR A 83 31.95 -2.14 -5.59
CA TYR A 83 32.76 -3.03 -4.76
C TYR A 83 32.36 -2.97 -3.28
N SER A 84 32.32 -4.12 -2.61
CA SER A 84 32.13 -4.23 -1.17
C SER A 84 33.26 -5.06 -0.55
N THR A 85 33.81 -4.59 0.56
CA THR A 85 34.80 -5.33 1.37
C THR A 85 34.14 -6.36 2.30
N ASP A 86 32.82 -6.28 2.47
CA ASP A 86 32.05 -7.23 3.27
C ASP A 86 31.79 -8.50 2.46
N MET A 87 32.56 -9.56 2.78
CA MET A 87 32.48 -10.86 2.13
C MET A 87 31.11 -11.52 2.34
N VAL A 88 30.51 -11.40 3.54
CA VAL A 88 29.23 -12.04 3.87
C VAL A 88 28.11 -11.39 3.06
N ARG A 89 28.10 -10.06 2.98
CA ARG A 89 27.15 -9.31 2.14
C ARG A 89 27.30 -9.66 0.66
N SER A 90 28.53 -9.74 0.17
CA SER A 90 28.82 -10.08 -1.23
C SER A 90 28.36 -11.51 -1.56
N TYR A 91 28.61 -12.45 -0.64
CA TYR A 91 28.12 -13.82 -0.74
C TYR A 91 26.60 -13.89 -0.75
N ALA A 92 25.92 -13.23 0.20
CA ALA A 92 24.47 -13.21 0.28
C ALA A 92 23.81 -12.60 -0.97
N HIS A 93 24.39 -11.54 -1.53
CA HIS A 93 23.92 -10.92 -2.77
C HIS A 93 24.04 -11.87 -3.96
N ARG A 94 25.21 -12.52 -4.12
CA ARG A 94 25.45 -13.51 -5.18
C ARG A 94 24.54 -14.73 -5.06
N MET A 95 24.36 -15.25 -3.85
CA MET A 95 23.48 -16.39 -3.60
C MET A 95 22.03 -16.07 -3.95
N LEU A 96 21.53 -14.87 -3.62
CA LEU A 96 20.17 -14.45 -3.97
C LEU A 96 19.96 -14.43 -5.49
N ILE A 97 20.89 -13.82 -6.24
CA ILE A 97 20.79 -13.74 -7.71
C ILE A 97 20.89 -15.14 -8.34
N ALA A 98 21.82 -15.97 -7.86
CA ALA A 98 21.98 -17.34 -8.34
C ALA A 98 20.75 -18.20 -8.04
N ALA A 99 20.19 -18.13 -6.83
CA ALA A 99 18.99 -18.86 -6.44
C ALA A 99 17.78 -18.47 -7.30
N ASN A 100 17.56 -17.17 -7.52
CA ASN A 100 16.49 -16.68 -8.40
C ASN A 100 16.69 -17.15 -9.85
N HIS A 101 17.92 -17.15 -10.34
CA HIS A 101 18.23 -17.64 -11.68
C HIS A 101 17.98 -19.15 -11.82
N ILE A 102 18.46 -19.95 -10.88
CA ILE A 102 18.27 -21.41 -10.85
C ILE A 102 16.77 -21.74 -10.74
N ALA A 103 16.03 -21.06 -9.85
CA ALA A 103 14.59 -21.23 -9.74
C ALA A 103 13.88 -20.85 -11.04
N GLY A 104 14.30 -19.76 -11.67
CA GLY A 104 13.78 -19.33 -12.97
C GLY A 104 14.03 -20.35 -14.08
N LEU A 105 15.19 -21.00 -14.10
CA LEU A 105 15.52 -22.10 -15.02
C LEU A 105 14.70 -23.35 -14.72
N ALA A 106 14.56 -23.72 -13.45
CA ALA A 106 13.80 -24.90 -13.03
C ALA A 106 12.31 -24.82 -13.42
N VAL A 107 11.73 -23.61 -13.36
CA VAL A 107 10.32 -23.37 -13.71
C VAL A 107 10.14 -23.03 -15.20
N ALA A 108 11.22 -22.76 -15.95
CA ALA A 108 11.13 -22.35 -17.35
C ALA A 108 10.36 -23.34 -18.25
N PRO A 109 10.56 -24.67 -18.16
CA PRO A 109 9.82 -25.62 -19.01
C PRO A 109 8.31 -25.57 -18.77
N VAL A 110 7.89 -25.67 -17.50
CA VAL A 110 6.47 -25.62 -17.10
C VAL A 110 5.84 -24.31 -17.55
N ARG A 111 6.53 -23.19 -17.34
CA ARG A 111 6.04 -21.88 -17.78
C ARG A 111 5.87 -21.79 -19.30
N GLN A 112 6.84 -22.28 -20.07
CA GLN A 112 6.73 -22.28 -21.54
C GLN A 112 5.57 -23.16 -22.01
N GLU A 113 5.38 -24.32 -21.38
CA GLU A 113 4.25 -25.20 -21.65
C GLU A 113 2.92 -24.50 -21.35
N THR A 114 2.77 -23.86 -20.18
CA THR A 114 1.57 -23.10 -19.83
C THR A 114 1.26 -21.99 -20.84
N PHE A 115 2.26 -21.25 -21.33
CA PHE A 115 2.02 -20.25 -22.37
C PHE A 115 1.59 -20.86 -23.71
N ARG A 116 2.15 -22.02 -24.10
CA ARG A 116 1.68 -22.76 -25.28
C ARG A 116 0.24 -23.24 -25.11
N GLU A 117 -0.14 -23.70 -23.91
CA GLU A 117 -1.53 -24.09 -23.62
C GLU A 117 -2.50 -22.91 -23.72
N ILE A 118 -2.11 -21.75 -23.19
CA ILE A 118 -2.91 -20.51 -23.28
C ILE A 118 -3.09 -20.11 -24.75
N GLU A 119 -2.00 -20.09 -25.53
CA GLU A 119 -2.05 -19.76 -26.96
C GLU A 119 -2.91 -20.77 -27.73
N GLY A 120 -2.75 -22.07 -27.44
CA GLY A 120 -3.56 -23.14 -28.03
C GLY A 120 -5.04 -23.01 -27.72
N ALA A 121 -5.41 -22.63 -26.49
CA ALA A 121 -6.80 -22.39 -26.10
C ALA A 121 -7.41 -21.19 -26.85
N ILE A 122 -6.64 -20.12 -27.06
CA ILE A 122 -7.08 -18.95 -27.85
C ILE A 122 -7.27 -19.35 -29.31
N THR A 123 -6.33 -20.06 -29.91
CA THR A 123 -6.45 -20.52 -31.31
C THR A 123 -7.64 -21.46 -31.49
N ALA A 124 -7.88 -22.38 -30.55
CA ALA A 124 -9.05 -23.26 -30.59
C ALA A 124 -10.37 -22.47 -30.51
N ALA A 125 -10.42 -21.44 -29.66
CA ALA A 125 -11.59 -20.57 -29.55
C ALA A 125 -11.84 -19.75 -30.83
N GLN A 126 -10.80 -19.33 -31.55
CA GLN A 126 -10.93 -18.58 -32.81
C GLN A 126 -11.59 -19.39 -33.93
N VAL A 127 -11.37 -20.71 -33.94
CA VAL A 127 -11.91 -21.61 -34.99
C VAL A 127 -13.27 -22.22 -34.59
N THR A 128 -13.67 -22.09 -33.32
CA THR A 128 -14.94 -22.62 -32.81
C THR A 128 -16.11 -21.73 -33.23
N ARG A 129 -17.09 -22.29 -33.95
CA ARG A 129 -18.32 -21.57 -34.34
C ARG A 129 -19.11 -21.15 -33.10
N GLY A 130 -19.50 -19.87 -33.05
CA GLY A 130 -20.37 -19.32 -31.99
C GLY A 130 -19.64 -18.64 -30.83
N VAL A 131 -18.30 -18.54 -30.87
CA VAL A 131 -17.55 -17.72 -29.90
C VAL A 131 -17.66 -16.24 -30.31
N ASP A 132 -18.12 -15.41 -29.38
CA ASP A 132 -18.20 -13.96 -29.57
C ASP A 132 -16.79 -13.35 -29.71
N VAL A 133 -16.64 -12.42 -30.65
CA VAL A 133 -15.41 -11.63 -30.87
C VAL A 133 -14.97 -10.95 -29.57
N SER A 134 -15.93 -10.45 -28.78
CA SER A 134 -15.61 -9.83 -27.48
C SER A 134 -15.00 -10.80 -26.47
N ALA A 135 -15.35 -12.10 -26.55
CA ALA A 135 -14.77 -13.13 -25.70
C ALA A 135 -13.33 -13.45 -26.12
N LEU A 136 -13.06 -13.50 -27.43
CA LEU A 136 -11.70 -13.67 -27.98
C LEU A 136 -10.78 -12.53 -27.58
N GLU A 137 -11.25 -11.28 -27.70
CA GLU A 137 -10.47 -10.11 -27.29
C GLU A 137 -10.14 -10.16 -25.79
N ARG A 138 -11.10 -10.52 -24.93
CA ARG A 138 -10.85 -10.70 -23.49
C ARG A 138 -9.81 -11.77 -23.20
N MET A 139 -9.84 -12.91 -23.92
CA MET A 139 -8.85 -13.97 -23.76
C MET A 139 -7.45 -13.49 -24.16
N GLN A 140 -7.33 -12.76 -25.28
CA GLN A 140 -6.07 -12.19 -25.73
C GLN A 140 -5.50 -11.17 -24.74
N VAL A 141 -6.34 -10.25 -24.25
CA VAL A 141 -5.94 -9.23 -23.26
C VAL A 141 -5.39 -9.89 -21.98
N VAL A 142 -6.01 -10.98 -21.53
CA VAL A 142 -5.54 -11.73 -20.36
C VAL A 142 -4.21 -12.42 -20.63
N ALA A 143 -4.05 -13.06 -21.80
CA ALA A 143 -2.79 -13.70 -22.18
C ALA A 143 -1.63 -12.70 -22.33
N ASP A 144 -1.90 -11.56 -22.96
CA ASP A 144 -0.93 -10.47 -23.13
C ASP A 144 -0.50 -9.91 -21.76
N GLU A 145 -1.42 -9.76 -20.80
CA GLU A 145 -1.09 -9.34 -19.44
C GLU A 145 -0.19 -10.37 -18.73
N PHE A 146 -0.48 -11.67 -18.84
CA PHE A 146 0.39 -12.71 -18.25
C PHE A 146 1.79 -12.68 -18.87
N LYS A 147 1.89 -12.57 -20.19
CA LYS A 147 3.16 -12.47 -20.91
C LYS A 147 3.94 -11.23 -20.48
N GLN A 148 3.27 -10.08 -20.36
CA GLN A 148 3.92 -8.86 -19.94
C GLN A 148 4.40 -8.93 -18.47
N ARG A 149 3.67 -9.63 -17.58
CA ARG A 149 4.12 -9.83 -16.19
C ARG A 149 5.32 -10.78 -16.09
N ASP A 150 5.39 -11.80 -16.94
CA ASP A 150 6.56 -12.68 -17.01
C ASP A 150 7.79 -11.90 -17.50
N LEU A 151 7.64 -11.08 -18.54
CA LEU A 151 8.69 -10.17 -19.01
C LEU A 151 9.15 -9.18 -17.94
N ASP A 152 8.21 -8.59 -17.18
CA ASP A 152 8.51 -7.64 -16.10
C ASP A 152 9.20 -8.31 -14.89
N THR A 153 9.00 -9.61 -14.72
CA THR A 153 9.65 -10.42 -13.68
C THR A 153 11.06 -10.83 -14.11
N ALA A 154 11.23 -11.14 -15.39
CA ALA A 154 12.53 -11.45 -16.00
C ALA A 154 13.45 -10.22 -16.09
N ASP A 155 12.87 -9.02 -16.21
CA ASP A 155 13.59 -7.76 -16.31
C ASP A 155 13.11 -6.76 -15.23
N PRO A 156 13.67 -6.83 -14.00
CA PRO A 156 13.27 -5.91 -12.95
C PRO A 156 13.61 -4.48 -13.37
N ILE A 157 12.56 -3.73 -13.74
CA ILE A 157 12.62 -2.32 -14.11
C ILE A 157 13.47 -1.58 -13.07
N PRO A 158 14.40 -0.69 -13.49
CA PRO A 158 15.23 0.08 -12.58
C PRO A 158 14.33 0.78 -11.56
N ARG A 159 14.40 0.32 -10.31
CA ARG A 159 13.84 1.09 -9.20
C ARG A 159 14.87 2.17 -8.94
N SER A 160 14.48 3.42 -9.11
CA SER A 160 15.36 4.52 -8.71
C SER A 160 15.80 4.28 -7.25
N PRO A 161 17.11 4.28 -6.93
CA PRO A 161 17.60 4.03 -5.58
C PRO A 161 16.97 4.98 -4.55
N MET A 162 16.72 6.23 -4.97
CA MET A 162 16.02 7.24 -4.19
C MET A 162 14.58 6.81 -3.86
N MET A 163 13.86 6.21 -4.80
CA MET A 163 12.48 5.76 -4.58
C MET A 163 12.43 4.57 -3.64
N SER A 164 13.32 3.60 -3.82
CA SER A 164 13.46 2.47 -2.90
C SER A 164 13.76 2.94 -1.47
N MET A 165 14.63 3.94 -1.34
CA MET A 165 14.94 4.59 -0.06
C MET A 165 13.74 5.33 0.53
N LEU A 166 13.03 6.14 -0.25
CA LEU A 166 11.83 6.84 0.19
C LEU A 166 10.74 5.88 0.67
N ARG A 167 10.55 4.74 -0.02
CA ARG A 167 9.63 3.67 0.40
C ARG A 167 10.05 3.08 1.74
N ALA A 168 11.33 2.75 1.89
CA ALA A 168 11.86 2.16 3.12
C ALA A 168 11.71 3.12 4.31
N VAL A 169 12.05 4.39 4.13
CA VAL A 169 11.89 5.43 5.17
C VAL A 169 10.43 5.67 5.49
N SER A 170 9.56 5.81 4.48
CA SER A 170 8.12 6.00 4.70
C SER A 170 7.51 4.79 5.42
N HIS A 171 7.87 3.56 5.04
CA HIS A 171 7.43 2.36 5.75
C HIS A 171 7.89 2.36 7.21
N VAL A 172 9.15 2.67 7.49
CA VAL A 172 9.66 2.78 8.86
C VAL A 172 8.99 3.90 9.65
N PHE A 173 8.74 5.04 9.03
CA PHE A 173 8.04 6.15 9.66
C PHE A 173 6.64 5.77 10.09
N PHE A 174 5.90 5.03 9.25
CA PHE A 174 4.52 4.66 9.55
C PHE A 174 4.33 3.39 10.36
N LEU A 175 5.21 2.39 10.19
CA LEU A 175 5.02 1.02 10.70
C LEU A 175 6.19 0.53 11.57
N GLY A 176 7.34 1.20 11.55
CA GLY A 176 8.52 0.79 12.33
C GLY A 176 8.26 0.87 13.84
N LEU A 177 8.73 -0.13 14.60
CA LEU A 177 8.60 -0.32 16.06
C LEU A 177 7.19 -0.25 16.64
N SER A 178 6.14 -0.36 15.82
CA SER A 178 4.76 -0.18 16.29
C SER A 178 4.17 -1.47 16.89
N PRO A 179 3.82 -1.53 18.19
CA PRO A 179 3.13 -2.70 18.77
C PRO A 179 1.76 -2.93 18.12
N ALA A 180 1.09 -1.86 17.72
CA ALA A 180 -0.17 -1.94 16.98
C ALA A 180 -0.03 -2.69 15.64
N TYR A 181 1.15 -2.68 15.01
CA TYR A 181 1.39 -3.47 13.80
C TYR A 181 1.40 -4.98 14.07
N VAL A 182 1.96 -5.40 15.22
CA VAL A 182 1.89 -6.80 15.66
C VAL A 182 0.45 -7.24 15.82
N LEU A 183 -0.36 -6.40 16.48
CA LEU A 183 -1.78 -6.68 16.66
C LEU A 183 -2.52 -6.77 15.31
N MET A 184 -2.21 -5.90 14.34
CA MET A 184 -2.81 -5.96 13.00
C MET A 184 -2.52 -7.29 12.29
N ASN A 185 -1.27 -7.76 12.28
CA ASN A 185 -0.92 -9.02 11.64
C ASN A 185 -1.52 -10.25 12.37
N VAL A 186 -1.60 -10.21 13.70
CA VAL A 186 -2.33 -11.25 14.46
C VAL A 186 -3.82 -11.22 14.12
N MET A 187 -4.43 -10.04 14.02
CA MET A 187 -5.83 -9.91 13.62
C MET A 187 -6.05 -10.39 12.18
N GLN A 188 -5.08 -10.23 11.29
CA GLN A 188 -5.14 -10.78 9.93
C GLN A 188 -5.22 -12.31 9.93
N VAL A 189 -4.63 -13.01 10.91
CA VAL A 189 -4.84 -14.45 11.10
C VAL A 189 -6.31 -14.75 11.37
N GLY A 190 -7.00 -13.92 12.14
CA GLY A 190 -8.44 -14.05 12.37
C GLY A 190 -9.28 -13.68 11.14
N VAL A 191 -8.95 -12.57 10.47
CA VAL A 191 -9.75 -12.01 9.36
C VAL A 191 -9.56 -12.78 8.05
N LEU A 192 -8.37 -13.32 7.77
CA LEU A 192 -8.09 -14.03 6.52
C LEU A 192 -7.59 -15.46 6.74
N GLY A 193 -6.81 -15.70 7.80
CA GLY A 193 -6.27 -17.04 8.10
C GLY A 193 -7.34 -18.07 8.47
N VAL A 194 -8.21 -17.73 9.43
CA VAL A 194 -9.32 -18.59 9.84
C VAL A 194 -10.28 -18.83 8.67
N PRO A 195 -10.73 -17.81 7.90
CA PRO A 195 -11.58 -18.05 6.73
C PRO A 195 -10.95 -18.93 5.67
N GLU A 196 -9.65 -18.79 5.44
CA GLU A 196 -8.94 -19.62 4.45
C GLU A 196 -8.91 -21.09 4.85
N LEU A 197 -8.60 -21.37 6.11
CA LEU A 197 -8.67 -22.73 6.66
C LEU A 197 -10.12 -23.25 6.71
N ALA A 198 -11.09 -22.36 6.95
CA ALA A 198 -12.51 -22.70 7.05
C ALA A 198 -13.12 -23.18 5.73
N LYS A 199 -12.53 -22.86 4.57
CA LYS A 199 -12.94 -23.37 3.26
C LYS A 199 -13.13 -24.89 3.27
N ARG A 200 -12.09 -25.59 3.75
CA ARG A 200 -12.04 -27.06 3.82
C ARG A 200 -12.54 -27.63 5.13
N PHE A 201 -12.16 -27.00 6.25
CA PHE A 201 -12.33 -27.60 7.58
C PHE A 201 -13.48 -27.00 8.41
N GLY A 202 -14.10 -25.92 7.93
CA GLY A 202 -15.13 -25.17 8.64
C GLY A 202 -14.57 -24.25 9.73
N ALA A 203 -15.32 -23.18 10.04
CA ALA A 203 -14.85 -22.09 10.89
C ALA A 203 -14.49 -22.51 12.33
N LYS A 204 -15.25 -23.45 12.93
CA LYS A 204 -14.99 -23.92 14.30
C LYS A 204 -13.63 -24.61 14.43
N LYS A 205 -13.35 -25.58 13.56
CA LYS A 205 -12.06 -26.31 13.56
C LYS A 205 -10.91 -25.37 13.19
N ALA A 206 -11.10 -24.51 12.19
CA ALA A 206 -10.12 -23.50 11.80
C ALA A 206 -9.73 -22.57 12.96
N THR A 207 -10.72 -22.01 13.67
CA THR A 207 -10.50 -21.14 14.82
C THR A 207 -9.79 -21.87 15.96
N SER A 208 -10.22 -23.09 16.27
CA SER A 208 -9.58 -23.94 17.29
C SER A 208 -8.12 -24.25 16.96
N ALA A 209 -7.82 -24.58 15.71
CA ALA A 209 -6.46 -24.91 15.28
C ALA A 209 -5.55 -23.67 15.34
N VAL A 210 -6.03 -22.50 14.91
CA VAL A 210 -5.30 -21.23 15.04
C VAL A 210 -5.03 -20.90 16.52
N ALA A 211 -6.04 -21.04 17.39
CA ALA A 211 -5.87 -20.79 18.82
C ALA A 211 -4.86 -21.74 19.47
N ALA A 212 -4.86 -23.02 19.08
CA ALA A 212 -3.92 -24.03 19.56
C ALA A 212 -2.50 -23.84 19.01
N ALA A 213 -2.36 -23.29 17.80
CA ALA A 213 -1.08 -23.03 17.16
C ALA A 213 -0.37 -21.78 17.69
N LEU A 214 -1.13 -20.76 18.14
CA LEU A 214 -0.58 -19.48 18.56
C LEU A 214 0.47 -19.57 19.68
N PRO A 215 0.30 -20.35 20.77
CA PRO A 215 1.32 -20.50 21.81
C PRO A 215 2.65 -21.02 21.28
N ASP A 216 2.61 -21.96 20.34
CA ASP A 216 3.81 -22.54 19.74
C ASP A 216 4.50 -21.55 18.78
N ALA A 217 3.73 -20.77 18.02
CA ALA A 217 4.30 -19.67 17.24
C ALA A 217 4.95 -18.59 18.13
N ILE A 218 4.37 -18.29 19.31
CA ILE A 218 4.99 -17.40 20.30
C ILE A 218 6.31 -17.97 20.82
N LYS A 219 6.39 -19.28 21.07
CA LYS A 219 7.65 -19.95 21.46
C LYS A 219 8.72 -19.80 20.38
N VAL A 220 8.36 -20.00 19.10
CA VAL A 220 9.28 -19.81 17.96
C VAL A 220 9.87 -18.39 17.96
N VAL A 221 9.01 -17.36 18.03
CA VAL A 221 9.46 -15.97 18.03
C VAL A 221 10.34 -15.66 19.25
N ARG A 222 9.95 -16.15 20.44
CA ARG A 222 10.76 -15.96 21.67
C ARG A 222 12.13 -16.63 21.56
N ALA A 223 12.20 -17.83 20.99
CA ALA A 223 13.46 -18.53 20.79
C ALA A 223 14.36 -17.78 19.79
N ALA A 224 13.79 -17.33 18.67
CA ALA A 224 14.51 -16.55 17.67
C ALA A 224 15.04 -15.23 18.23
N LEU A 225 14.23 -14.52 19.03
CA LEU A 225 14.65 -13.28 19.71
C LEU A 225 15.77 -13.53 20.71
N ARG A 226 15.65 -14.58 21.53
CA ARG A 226 16.66 -14.91 22.54
C ARG A 226 17.99 -15.25 21.88
N GLU A 227 17.96 -16.00 20.79
CA GLU A 227 19.17 -16.38 20.06
C GLU A 227 19.79 -15.19 19.32
N GLY A 228 18.97 -14.36 18.67
CA GLY A 228 19.42 -13.10 18.08
C GLY A 228 20.05 -12.17 19.14
N TYR A 229 19.46 -12.10 20.34
CA TYR A 229 20.01 -11.28 21.42
C TYR A 229 21.37 -11.79 21.92
N LYS A 230 21.53 -13.10 22.08
CA LYS A 230 22.81 -13.70 22.49
C LYS A 230 23.93 -13.44 21.49
N THR A 231 23.62 -13.49 20.19
CA THR A 231 24.60 -13.36 19.11
C THR A 231 25.02 -11.92 18.85
N GLY A 232 24.14 -10.93 19.03
CA GLY A 232 24.43 -9.54 18.67
C GLY A 232 23.71 -8.46 19.48
N GLY A 233 23.24 -8.76 20.70
CA GLY A 233 22.50 -7.84 21.55
C GLY A 233 21.20 -7.35 20.89
N LEU A 234 20.84 -6.08 21.07
CA LEU A 234 19.60 -5.52 20.50
C LEU A 234 19.60 -5.54 18.96
N VAL A 235 20.76 -5.39 18.33
CA VAL A 235 20.89 -5.45 16.86
C VAL A 235 20.66 -6.89 16.39
N GLY A 236 21.32 -7.87 17.01
CA GLY A 236 21.11 -9.28 16.69
C GLY A 236 19.67 -9.75 16.93
N ALA A 237 19.01 -9.28 18.01
CA ALA A 237 17.60 -9.56 18.26
C ALA A 237 16.69 -8.98 17.16
N SER A 238 17.05 -7.82 16.61
CA SER A 238 16.33 -7.26 15.47
C SER A 238 16.56 -8.07 14.19
N GLU A 239 17.72 -8.70 14.05
CA GLU A 239 18.09 -9.56 12.93
C GLU A 239 17.78 -11.04 13.20
N MET A 240 16.84 -11.32 14.11
CA MET A 240 16.48 -12.70 14.45
C MET A 240 16.19 -13.54 13.19
N VAL A 241 16.68 -14.78 13.21
CA VAL A 241 16.51 -15.75 12.14
C VAL A 241 15.94 -17.02 12.75
N ILE A 242 15.01 -17.66 12.05
CA ILE A 242 14.55 -19.00 12.41
C ILE A 242 15.55 -19.98 11.79
N THR A 243 16.18 -20.82 12.62
CA THR A 243 17.04 -21.93 12.20
C THR A 243 16.51 -23.23 12.77
N SER A 244 16.98 -24.37 12.25
CA SER A 244 16.68 -25.68 12.83
C SER A 244 17.05 -25.75 14.32
N GLU A 245 18.19 -25.17 14.70
CA GLU A 245 18.65 -25.09 16.09
C GLU A 245 17.74 -24.21 16.96
N VAL A 246 17.33 -23.04 16.46
CA VAL A 246 16.39 -22.15 17.16
C VAL A 246 15.05 -22.86 17.40
N LEU A 247 14.55 -23.60 16.41
CA LEU A 247 13.31 -24.35 16.52
C LEU A 247 13.43 -25.51 17.50
N ALA A 248 14.54 -26.25 17.48
CA ALA A 248 14.81 -27.32 18.45
C ALA A 248 14.85 -26.76 19.89
N ASN A 249 15.46 -25.59 20.08
CA ASN A 249 15.56 -24.91 21.36
C ASN A 249 14.25 -24.20 21.80
N ALA A 250 13.23 -24.14 20.94
CA ALA A 250 11.95 -23.50 21.25
C ALA A 250 11.00 -24.36 22.10
N GLY A 251 11.35 -25.62 22.38
CA GLY A 251 10.52 -26.55 23.14
C GLY A 251 9.29 -27.03 22.36
N LEU A 252 9.42 -27.17 21.04
CA LEU A 252 8.44 -27.77 20.14
C LEU A 252 8.67 -29.29 20.05
N SER A 253 7.62 -30.04 19.74
CA SER A 253 7.77 -31.47 19.40
C SER A 253 8.68 -31.64 18.17
N PRO A 254 9.49 -32.70 18.06
CA PRO A 254 10.37 -32.94 16.91
C PRO A 254 9.66 -32.88 15.56
N GLU A 255 8.41 -33.37 15.47
CA GLU A 255 7.64 -33.30 14.24
C GLU A 255 7.27 -31.87 13.84
N ARG A 256 6.97 -30.99 14.81
CA ARG A 256 6.70 -29.56 14.56
C ARG A 256 7.98 -28.86 14.09
N VAL A 257 9.12 -29.21 14.67
CA VAL A 257 10.43 -28.69 14.24
C VAL A 257 10.70 -29.09 12.79
N ASN A 258 10.60 -30.38 12.46
CA ASN A 258 10.84 -30.87 11.09
C ASN A 258 9.92 -30.21 10.07
N TYR A 259 8.63 -30.09 10.39
CA TYR A 259 7.67 -29.39 9.54
C TYR A 259 8.01 -27.91 9.35
N LEU A 260 8.38 -27.20 10.42
CA LEU A 260 8.74 -25.79 10.31
C LEU A 260 10.05 -25.60 9.54
N VAL A 261 11.01 -26.52 9.64
CA VAL A 261 12.23 -26.53 8.81
C VAL A 261 11.88 -26.74 7.34
N GLU A 262 10.97 -27.66 7.01
CA GLU A 262 10.46 -27.84 5.64
C GLU A 262 9.79 -26.55 5.13
N MET A 263 8.92 -25.94 5.94
CA MET A 263 8.26 -24.68 5.62
C MET A 263 9.24 -23.51 5.49
N MET A 264 10.32 -23.46 6.26
CA MET A 264 11.38 -22.47 6.06
C MET A 264 12.01 -22.60 4.67
N GLY A 265 12.19 -23.83 4.18
CA GLY A 265 12.71 -24.11 2.83
C GLY A 265 11.82 -23.53 1.71
N THR A 266 10.54 -23.29 1.97
CA THR A 266 9.62 -22.63 1.03
C THR A 266 9.79 -21.11 0.94
N GLY A 267 10.50 -20.50 1.90
CA GLY A 267 10.62 -19.04 2.02
C GLY A 267 9.34 -18.33 2.44
N LYS A 268 8.28 -19.05 2.82
CA LYS A 268 6.96 -18.47 3.14
C LYS A 268 6.76 -18.06 4.59
N LEU A 269 7.60 -18.52 5.51
CA LEU A 269 7.52 -18.20 6.95
C LEU A 269 8.21 -16.87 7.30
N ASP A 270 9.32 -16.58 6.63
CA ASP A 270 10.05 -15.32 6.73
C ASP A 270 10.32 -14.85 5.31
N ILE A 271 9.35 -14.12 4.77
CA ILE A 271 9.49 -13.50 3.45
C ILE A 271 10.55 -12.38 3.49
N GLY A 272 11.01 -11.97 4.67
CA GLY A 272 11.82 -10.78 4.85
C GLY A 272 10.97 -9.57 4.52
N THR A 273 10.46 -8.88 5.54
CA THR A 273 9.54 -7.73 5.35
C THR A 273 9.94 -6.84 4.17
N VAL A 274 8.96 -6.34 3.43
CA VAL A 274 9.11 -5.48 2.23
C VAL A 274 10.24 -4.46 2.36
N THR A 275 10.40 -3.85 3.54
CA THR A 275 11.45 -2.88 3.86
C THR A 275 12.85 -3.47 3.93
N ARG A 276 13.02 -4.71 4.40
CA ARG A 276 14.31 -5.42 4.46
C ARG A 276 14.74 -5.90 3.09
N GLU A 277 13.81 -6.38 2.26
CA GLU A 277 14.11 -6.61 0.84
C GLU A 277 14.51 -5.31 0.14
N MET A 278 13.74 -4.23 0.32
CA MET A 278 14.08 -2.90 -0.23
C MET A 278 15.40 -2.36 0.30
N GLY A 279 15.68 -2.55 1.59
CA GLY A 279 16.93 -2.13 2.22
C GLY A 279 18.13 -2.93 1.72
N ARG A 280 17.97 -4.23 1.46
CA ARG A 280 19.00 -5.08 0.82
C ARG A 280 19.24 -4.68 -0.63
N LEU A 281 18.19 -4.36 -1.38
CA LEU A 281 18.28 -3.87 -2.77
C LEU A 281 18.96 -2.49 -2.82
N ALA A 282 18.50 -1.53 -2.00
CA ALA A 282 19.06 -0.18 -1.93
C ALA A 282 20.51 -0.18 -1.40
N ALA A 283 20.86 -1.08 -0.47
CA ALA A 283 22.23 -1.28 -0.06
C ALA A 283 23.09 -1.86 -1.20
N GLY A 284 22.57 -2.78 -2.02
CA GLY A 284 23.28 -3.27 -3.21
C GLY A 284 23.62 -2.17 -4.22
N GLU A 285 22.78 -1.14 -4.32
CA GLU A 285 22.93 -0.02 -5.26
C GLU A 285 23.76 1.16 -4.70
N VAL A 286 23.85 1.31 -3.38
CA VAL A 286 24.55 2.44 -2.73
C VAL A 286 25.55 1.92 -1.68
N THR A 287 26.85 2.07 -1.97
CA THR A 287 27.95 1.45 -1.20
C THR A 287 28.50 2.29 -0.03
N SER A 288 27.91 3.45 0.30
CA SER A 288 28.47 4.34 1.34
C SER A 288 28.29 3.79 2.78
N ASP A 289 29.24 4.08 3.67
CA ASP A 289 29.16 3.72 5.10
C ASP A 289 27.92 4.31 5.80
N ARG A 290 27.47 5.50 5.35
CA ARG A 290 26.24 6.13 5.82
C ARG A 290 25.01 5.26 5.48
N THR A 291 25.00 4.64 4.32
CA THR A 291 23.95 3.71 3.89
C THR A 291 23.94 2.44 4.74
N VAL A 292 25.11 1.92 5.14
CA VAL A 292 25.22 0.74 6.00
C VAL A 292 24.66 1.00 7.41
N ARG A 293 25.00 2.15 8.00
CA ARG A 293 24.48 2.57 9.31
C ARG A 293 22.97 2.80 9.27
N LEU A 294 22.50 3.48 8.23
CA LEU A 294 21.08 3.67 7.98
C LEU A 294 20.33 2.33 7.83
N ASN A 295 20.87 1.39 7.05
CA ASN A 295 20.26 0.07 6.86
C ASN A 295 20.17 -0.70 8.19
N SER A 296 21.22 -0.65 9.02
CA SER A 296 21.22 -1.25 10.35
C SER A 296 20.15 -0.62 11.26
N GLY A 297 19.98 0.71 11.21
CA GLY A 297 18.90 1.40 11.91
C GLY A 297 17.51 1.00 11.40
N LEU A 298 17.32 0.91 10.08
CA LEU A 298 16.05 0.46 9.48
C LEU A 298 15.71 -0.98 9.87
N LYS A 299 16.70 -1.87 10.01
CA LYS A 299 16.50 -3.24 10.50
C LYS A 299 16.00 -3.27 11.94
N VAL A 300 16.60 -2.49 12.84
CA VAL A 300 16.11 -2.34 14.22
C VAL A 300 14.67 -1.84 14.22
N LEU A 301 14.39 -0.81 13.43
CA LEU A 301 13.06 -0.22 13.34
C LEU A 301 12.01 -1.18 12.76
N THR A 302 12.41 -2.16 11.95
CA THR A 302 11.52 -3.19 11.36
C THR A 302 11.49 -4.51 12.13
N SER A 303 12.06 -4.56 13.34
CA SER A 303 12.03 -5.78 14.17
C SER A 303 10.61 -6.23 14.50
N PHE A 304 9.73 -5.30 14.91
CA PHE A 304 8.32 -5.60 15.20
C PHE A 304 7.55 -6.08 13.98
N THR A 305 7.87 -5.54 12.81
CA THR A 305 7.23 -5.98 11.57
C THR A 305 7.64 -7.42 11.24
N LEU A 306 8.94 -7.74 11.34
CA LEU A 306 9.42 -9.12 11.17
C LEU A 306 8.82 -10.09 12.21
N MET A 307 8.83 -9.71 13.49
CA MET A 307 8.27 -10.53 14.58
C MET A 307 6.82 -10.89 14.33
N SER A 308 6.02 -9.90 13.96
CA SER A 308 4.60 -10.11 13.69
C SER A 308 4.34 -10.97 12.46
N GLU A 309 5.16 -10.83 11.43
CA GLU A 309 5.06 -11.61 10.20
C GLU A 309 5.36 -13.09 10.47
N ILE A 310 6.48 -13.37 11.14
CA ILE A 310 6.84 -14.72 11.57
C ILE A 310 5.75 -15.30 12.47
N LEU A 311 5.27 -14.53 13.46
CA LEU A 311 4.22 -14.98 14.36
C LEU A 311 2.95 -15.39 13.60
N ALA A 312 2.46 -14.53 12.72
CA ALA A 312 1.23 -14.75 11.99
C ALA A 312 1.36 -15.93 11.00
N ARG A 313 2.43 -15.95 10.20
CA ARG A 313 2.70 -17.02 9.22
C ARG A 313 2.94 -18.37 9.88
N THR A 314 3.70 -18.41 10.98
CA THR A 314 3.95 -19.64 11.75
C THR A 314 2.67 -20.16 12.39
N THR A 315 1.82 -19.27 12.91
CA THR A 315 0.51 -19.66 13.47
C THR A 315 -0.36 -20.31 12.39
N VAL A 316 -0.46 -19.71 11.21
CA VAL A 316 -1.22 -20.25 10.08
C VAL A 316 -0.62 -21.57 9.58
N ALA A 317 0.71 -21.67 9.48
CA ALA A 317 1.39 -22.90 9.07
C ALA A 317 1.09 -24.07 10.01
N LEU A 318 1.26 -23.86 11.32
CA LEU A 318 0.99 -24.88 12.34
C LEU A 318 -0.50 -25.25 12.36
N ALA A 319 -1.41 -24.28 12.25
CA ALA A 319 -2.84 -24.55 12.16
C ALA A 319 -3.21 -25.34 10.90
N ALA A 320 -2.60 -25.04 9.76
CA ALA A 320 -2.77 -25.79 8.52
C ALA A 320 -2.30 -27.24 8.68
N ARG A 321 -1.16 -27.45 9.35
CA ARG A 321 -0.65 -28.80 9.67
C ARG A 321 -1.62 -29.57 10.55
N ASP A 322 -2.07 -28.96 11.64
CA ASP A 322 -2.95 -29.61 12.61
C ASP A 322 -4.29 -30.02 11.98
N LEU A 323 -4.75 -29.32 10.93
CA LEU A 323 -5.99 -29.63 10.22
C LEU A 323 -5.83 -30.60 9.05
N HIS A 324 -4.78 -30.43 8.23
CA HIS A 324 -4.59 -31.19 7.00
C HIS A 324 -3.81 -32.50 7.20
N GLY A 325 -2.99 -32.59 8.26
CA GLY A 325 -2.08 -33.71 8.48
C GLY A 325 -0.81 -33.63 7.62
N ALA A 326 0.10 -34.60 7.78
CA ALA A 326 1.49 -34.50 7.30
C ALA A 326 1.69 -34.66 5.77
N LYS A 327 0.82 -35.37 5.06
CA LYS A 327 1.04 -35.65 3.63
C LYS A 327 0.75 -34.41 2.77
N GLY A 328 1.72 -33.98 1.96
CA GLY A 328 1.58 -32.81 1.08
C GLY A 328 1.40 -31.48 1.82
N ILE A 329 1.77 -31.44 3.11
CA ILE A 329 1.44 -30.32 3.98
C ILE A 329 2.13 -29.03 3.59
N ALA A 330 3.39 -29.07 3.15
CA ALA A 330 4.14 -27.87 2.81
C ALA A 330 3.48 -27.10 1.66
N THR A 331 2.99 -27.80 0.62
CA THR A 331 2.27 -27.18 -0.50
C THR A 331 0.94 -26.59 -0.06
N TYR A 332 0.18 -27.33 0.76
CA TYR A 332 -1.11 -26.83 1.28
C TYR A 332 -0.90 -25.59 2.17
N ALA A 333 -0.02 -25.69 3.16
CA ALA A 333 0.26 -24.59 4.08
C ALA A 333 0.84 -23.36 3.38
N SER A 334 1.73 -23.55 2.39
CA SER A 334 2.23 -22.43 1.57
C SER A 334 1.10 -21.68 0.86
N ARG A 335 0.12 -22.42 0.30
CA ARG A 335 -1.05 -21.83 -0.35
C ARG A 335 -1.95 -21.10 0.66
N VAL A 336 -2.19 -21.69 1.83
CA VAL A 336 -2.98 -21.05 2.89
C VAL A 336 -2.30 -19.75 3.33
N ILE A 337 -0.98 -19.76 3.53
CA ILE A 337 -0.20 -18.58 3.91
C ILE A 337 -0.31 -17.51 2.81
N ASP A 338 -0.07 -17.84 1.55
CA ASP A 338 -0.17 -16.89 0.44
C ASP A 338 -1.56 -16.26 0.32
N ASN A 339 -2.61 -17.06 0.53
CA ASN A 339 -3.99 -16.61 0.42
C ASN A 339 -4.47 -15.80 1.63
N SER A 340 -3.88 -16.00 2.80
CA SER A 340 -4.35 -15.36 4.04
C SER A 340 -3.43 -14.25 4.56
N MET A 341 -2.11 -14.50 4.57
CA MET A 341 -1.10 -13.54 5.00
C MET A 341 -0.64 -12.63 3.87
N LEU A 342 -1.10 -12.91 2.64
CA LEU A 342 -0.80 -12.16 1.43
C LEU A 342 0.68 -12.21 1.04
N ASN A 343 0.96 -11.92 -0.23
CA ASN A 343 2.31 -11.92 -0.76
C ASN A 343 2.75 -10.49 -1.06
N TYR A 344 3.71 -9.99 -0.30
CA TYR A 344 4.21 -8.63 -0.44
C TYR A 344 5.53 -8.53 -1.22
N ASN A 345 5.97 -9.64 -1.83
CA ASN A 345 7.16 -9.65 -2.66
C ASN A 345 7.04 -8.63 -3.78
N ALA A 346 8.19 -8.11 -4.19
CA ALA A 346 8.34 -7.26 -5.36
C ALA A 346 7.55 -7.74 -6.59
N TYR A 347 7.51 -9.07 -6.80
CA TYR A 347 6.86 -9.73 -7.93
C TYR A 347 5.33 -9.85 -7.81
N ALA A 348 4.78 -9.69 -6.61
CA ALA A 348 3.34 -9.75 -6.36
C ALA A 348 2.63 -8.39 -6.53
N ILE A 349 3.39 -7.31 -6.76
CA ILE A 349 2.84 -5.97 -7.00
C ILE A 349 2.25 -5.92 -8.42
N GLY A 350 0.99 -5.54 -8.56
CA GLY A 350 0.34 -5.40 -9.87
C GLY A 350 1.00 -4.29 -10.71
N ARG A 351 1.07 -4.46 -12.03
CA ARG A 351 1.73 -3.51 -12.96
C ARG A 351 1.27 -2.07 -12.78
N ALA A 352 -0.03 -1.84 -12.72
CA ALA A 352 -0.64 -0.51 -12.56
C ALA A 352 -0.32 0.16 -11.21
N THR A 353 0.00 -0.64 -10.20
CA THR A 353 0.41 -0.19 -8.85
C THR A 353 1.93 -0.20 -8.66
N GLY A 354 2.65 -0.80 -9.61
CA GLY A 354 4.10 -0.91 -9.67
C GLY A 354 4.73 0.29 -10.37
N ALA A 355 6.01 0.17 -10.74
CA ALA A 355 6.77 1.27 -11.36
C ALA A 355 6.23 1.70 -12.74
N LYS A 356 5.29 0.94 -13.32
CA LYS A 356 4.60 1.22 -14.58
C LYS A 356 3.23 1.89 -14.39
N GLY A 357 2.87 2.28 -13.17
CA GLY A 357 1.62 2.98 -12.91
C GLY A 357 1.59 4.40 -13.49
N VAL A 358 0.47 5.08 -13.30
CA VAL A 358 0.21 6.43 -13.85
C VAL A 358 1.23 7.47 -13.40
N LEU A 359 1.85 7.29 -12.23
CA LEU A 359 2.89 8.17 -11.69
C LEU A 359 4.32 7.63 -11.99
N GLY A 360 4.45 6.64 -12.88
CA GLY A 360 5.73 5.97 -13.17
C GLY A 360 6.37 5.41 -11.90
N GLY A 361 7.67 5.68 -11.72
CA GLY A 361 8.45 5.25 -10.56
C GLY A 361 7.99 5.80 -9.20
N LEU A 362 7.14 6.84 -9.16
CA LEU A 362 6.49 7.34 -7.94
C LEU A 362 5.29 6.49 -7.51
N THR A 363 4.68 5.74 -8.42
CA THR A 363 3.46 4.96 -8.12
C THR A 363 3.66 4.01 -6.93
N PRO A 364 4.75 3.23 -6.85
CA PRO A 364 4.94 2.33 -5.72
C PRO A 364 5.17 3.06 -4.39
N VAL A 365 5.65 4.30 -4.41
CA VAL A 365 5.82 5.14 -3.20
C VAL A 365 4.46 5.68 -2.74
N ALA A 366 3.63 6.13 -3.67
CA ALA A 366 2.30 6.65 -3.37
C ALA A 366 1.34 5.56 -2.90
N LEU A 367 1.42 4.36 -3.51
CA LEU A 367 0.47 3.28 -3.28
C LEU A 367 0.96 2.19 -2.32
N GLN A 368 2.14 2.33 -1.70
CA GLN A 368 2.71 1.25 -0.87
C GLN A 368 1.81 0.81 0.28
N PHE A 369 1.02 1.70 0.87
CA PHE A 369 0.09 1.37 1.96
C PHE A 369 -1.27 0.86 1.48
N HIS A 370 -1.52 0.86 0.17
CA HIS A 370 -2.71 0.26 -0.45
C HIS A 370 -2.50 -1.20 -0.89
N GLN A 371 -1.29 -1.76 -0.73
CA GLN A 371 -0.99 -3.12 -1.16
C GLN A 371 -1.85 -4.18 -0.45
N TYR A 372 -2.20 -3.97 0.83
CA TYR A 372 -3.20 -4.79 1.52
C TYR A 372 -4.56 -4.69 0.82
N SER A 373 -5.05 -3.45 0.64
CA SER A 373 -6.33 -3.17 -0.01
C SER A 373 -6.45 -3.83 -1.38
N PHE A 374 -5.42 -3.74 -2.23
CA PHE A 374 -5.45 -4.36 -3.57
C PHE A 374 -5.52 -5.88 -3.52
N GLN A 375 -4.73 -6.52 -2.66
CA GLN A 375 -4.69 -7.99 -2.57
C GLN A 375 -5.94 -8.56 -1.91
N ALA A 376 -6.39 -7.98 -0.80
CA ALA A 376 -7.62 -8.37 -0.14
C ALA A 376 -8.85 -8.10 -1.04
N LEU A 377 -8.88 -6.99 -1.77
CA LEU A 377 -9.92 -6.73 -2.77
C LEU A 377 -9.92 -7.79 -3.88
N GLY A 378 -8.74 -8.10 -4.45
CA GLY A 378 -8.60 -9.16 -5.45
C GLY A 378 -9.13 -10.50 -4.93
N ARG A 379 -8.78 -10.84 -3.68
CA ARG A 379 -9.30 -12.04 -3.01
C ARG A 379 -10.81 -12.02 -2.89
N LEU A 380 -11.40 -10.95 -2.34
CA LEU A 380 -12.86 -10.85 -2.20
C LEU A 380 -13.58 -10.92 -3.54
N ILE A 381 -13.05 -10.31 -4.59
CA ILE A 381 -13.60 -10.40 -5.94
C ILE A 381 -13.58 -11.86 -6.42
N THR A 382 -12.44 -12.54 -6.31
CA THR A 382 -12.32 -13.95 -6.73
C THR A 382 -13.25 -14.87 -5.93
N GLU A 383 -13.32 -14.73 -4.61
CA GLU A 383 -14.19 -15.55 -3.77
C GLU A 383 -15.66 -15.24 -3.99
N THR A 384 -16.02 -13.98 -4.21
CA THR A 384 -17.39 -13.59 -4.58
C THR A 384 -17.76 -14.18 -5.94
N TYR A 385 -16.88 -14.08 -6.93
CA TYR A 385 -17.08 -14.70 -8.23
C TYR A 385 -17.28 -16.21 -8.08
N ASN A 386 -16.40 -16.92 -7.37
CA ASN A 386 -16.51 -18.37 -7.17
C ASN A 386 -17.77 -18.75 -6.39
N ALA A 387 -18.21 -17.93 -5.43
CA ALA A 387 -19.38 -18.21 -4.60
C ALA A 387 -20.73 -18.07 -5.35
N PHE A 388 -20.80 -17.20 -6.35
CA PHE A 388 -22.05 -16.84 -7.04
C PHE A 388 -22.07 -17.15 -8.54
N SER A 389 -20.92 -17.37 -9.18
CA SER A 389 -20.84 -17.71 -10.59
C SER A 389 -21.45 -19.09 -10.86
N ARG A 390 -22.25 -19.15 -11.93
CA ARG A 390 -22.79 -20.39 -12.51
C ARG A 390 -22.03 -20.80 -13.78
N SER A 391 -20.83 -20.24 -14.01
CA SER A 391 -19.96 -20.61 -15.12
C SER A 391 -19.57 -22.09 -15.03
N GLN A 392 -19.42 -22.75 -16.19
CA GLN A 392 -18.97 -24.14 -16.28
C GLN A 392 -17.59 -24.38 -15.64
N GLY A 393 -16.78 -23.33 -15.45
CA GLY A 393 -15.45 -23.40 -14.84
C GLY A 393 -15.40 -23.42 -13.30
N VAL A 394 -16.55 -23.34 -12.61
CA VAL A 394 -16.60 -23.34 -11.13
C VAL A 394 -17.34 -24.57 -10.62
N THR A 395 -16.63 -25.45 -9.90
CA THR A 395 -17.23 -26.66 -9.32
C THR A 395 -18.13 -26.33 -8.13
N ASP A 396 -19.08 -27.21 -7.80
CA ASP A 396 -19.95 -27.05 -6.64
C ASP A 396 -19.16 -27.01 -5.32
N GLU A 397 -18.06 -27.76 -5.25
CA GLU A 397 -17.14 -27.74 -4.11
C GLU A 397 -16.45 -26.37 -3.98
N GLN A 398 -15.89 -25.84 -5.07
CA GLN A 398 -15.27 -24.51 -5.07
C GLN A 398 -16.26 -23.41 -4.68
N ARG A 399 -17.51 -23.54 -5.12
CA ARG A 399 -18.59 -22.62 -4.74
C ARG A 399 -18.87 -22.68 -3.23
N ALA A 400 -18.98 -23.89 -2.68
CA ALA A 400 -19.20 -24.08 -1.24
C ALA A 400 -18.01 -23.60 -0.40
N GLU A 401 -16.78 -23.86 -0.83
CA GLU A 401 -15.55 -23.35 -0.20
C GLU A 401 -15.55 -21.81 -0.18
N ALA A 402 -15.83 -21.17 -1.32
CA ALA A 402 -15.88 -19.72 -1.43
C ALA A 402 -16.98 -19.10 -0.55
N GLN A 403 -18.17 -19.72 -0.49
CA GLN A 403 -19.23 -19.28 0.41
C GLN A 403 -18.84 -19.42 1.89
N ARG A 404 -18.13 -20.49 2.28
CA ARG A 404 -17.61 -20.65 3.64
C ARG A 404 -16.57 -19.59 3.96
N PHE A 405 -15.67 -19.30 3.02
CA PHE A 405 -14.72 -18.20 3.16
C PHE A 405 -15.43 -16.87 3.39
N LEU A 406 -16.38 -16.48 2.53
CA LEU A 406 -17.08 -15.20 2.65
C LEU A 406 -17.84 -15.08 3.97
N LYS A 407 -18.59 -16.13 4.37
CA LYS A 407 -19.34 -16.13 5.63
C LYS A 407 -18.42 -16.02 6.85
N SER A 408 -17.34 -16.80 6.86
CA SER A 408 -16.39 -16.77 7.98
C SER A 408 -15.59 -15.47 8.03
N HIS A 409 -15.25 -14.89 6.87
CA HIS A 409 -14.59 -13.60 6.77
C HIS A 409 -15.47 -12.45 7.26
N VAL A 410 -16.73 -12.38 6.83
CA VAL A 410 -17.72 -11.42 7.34
C VAL A 410 -17.91 -11.56 8.85
N ALA A 411 -18.02 -12.79 9.36
CA ALA A 411 -18.14 -13.05 10.79
C ALA A 411 -16.89 -12.60 11.57
N ALA A 412 -15.70 -12.90 11.06
CA ALA A 412 -14.44 -12.51 11.67
C ALA A 412 -14.27 -10.98 11.70
N ILE A 413 -14.55 -10.30 10.60
CA ILE A 413 -14.50 -8.83 10.53
C ILE A 413 -15.53 -8.21 11.47
N THR A 414 -16.76 -8.72 11.50
CA THR A 414 -17.80 -8.21 12.40
C THR A 414 -17.36 -8.34 13.86
N LEU A 415 -16.78 -9.47 14.24
CA LEU A 415 -16.28 -9.68 15.60
C LEU A 415 -15.12 -8.74 15.94
N LEU A 416 -14.15 -8.60 15.03
CA LEU A 416 -12.88 -7.90 15.31
C LEU A 416 -12.95 -6.39 15.09
N ALA A 417 -13.71 -5.93 14.08
CA ALA A 417 -13.79 -4.55 13.65
C ALA A 417 -15.22 -3.97 13.70
N GLY A 418 -16.22 -4.78 14.08
CA GLY A 418 -17.62 -4.38 14.18
C GLY A 418 -18.33 -4.26 12.83
N THR A 419 -19.61 -3.90 12.87
CA THR A 419 -20.42 -3.70 11.66
C THR A 419 -19.90 -2.56 10.78
N MET A 420 -19.28 -1.52 11.36
CA MET A 420 -18.64 -0.45 10.60
C MET A 420 -17.35 -0.88 9.93
N GLY A 421 -16.79 -2.03 10.33
CA GLY A 421 -15.59 -2.61 9.73
C GLY A 421 -15.88 -3.53 8.54
N LEU A 422 -17.14 -3.83 8.23
CA LEU A 422 -17.48 -4.76 7.14
C LEU A 422 -16.93 -4.30 5.78
N PRO A 423 -16.58 -5.24 4.87
CA PRO A 423 -16.08 -4.89 3.54
C PRO A 423 -17.02 -3.92 2.81
N PHE A 424 -16.45 -2.87 2.23
CA PHE A 424 -17.15 -1.85 1.43
C PHE A 424 -18.17 -0.98 2.18
N MET A 425 -18.25 -1.03 3.52
CA MET A 425 -19.21 -0.22 4.28
C MET A 425 -19.16 1.27 3.98
N THR A 426 -17.98 1.82 3.68
CA THR A 426 -17.86 3.23 3.28
C THR A 426 -18.56 3.52 1.96
N VAL A 427 -18.43 2.64 0.98
CA VAL A 427 -19.07 2.79 -0.34
C VAL A 427 -20.57 2.52 -0.22
N ALA A 428 -20.97 1.46 0.49
CA ALA A 428 -22.37 1.12 0.71
C ALA A 428 -23.13 2.25 1.43
N ALA A 429 -22.56 2.79 2.51
CA ALA A 429 -23.13 3.95 3.19
C ALA A 429 -23.23 5.16 2.26
N ARG A 430 -22.20 5.42 1.45
CA ARG A 430 -22.21 6.54 0.49
C ARG A 430 -23.30 6.39 -0.57
N LEU A 431 -23.53 5.18 -1.09
CA LEU A 431 -24.59 4.89 -2.05
C LEU A 431 -25.97 5.03 -1.42
N SER A 432 -26.13 4.51 -0.20
CA SER A 432 -27.35 4.67 0.61
C SER A 432 -27.68 6.14 0.85
N ASP A 433 -26.69 6.93 1.27
CA ASP A 433 -26.84 8.37 1.46
C ASP A 433 -27.29 9.06 0.16
N MET A 434 -26.71 8.66 -0.98
CA MET A 434 -27.03 9.22 -2.30
C MET A 434 -28.47 8.93 -2.73
N LEU A 435 -28.93 7.70 -2.51
CA LEU A 435 -30.30 7.30 -2.80
C LEU A 435 -31.28 8.04 -1.87
N CYS A 436 -30.94 8.13 -0.58
CA CYS A 436 -31.73 8.85 0.42
C CYS A 436 -31.84 10.34 0.09
N GLU A 437 -30.75 11.01 -0.30
CA GLU A 437 -30.74 12.41 -0.75
C GLU A 437 -31.48 12.63 -2.08
N MET A 438 -31.59 11.60 -2.93
CA MET A 438 -32.33 11.69 -4.20
C MET A 438 -33.85 11.59 -3.99
N PHE A 439 -34.28 10.87 -2.97
CA PHE A 439 -35.69 10.62 -2.67
C PHE A 439 -36.21 11.37 -1.42
N GLY A 440 -35.37 12.14 -0.75
CA GLY A 440 -35.71 12.85 0.49
C GLY A 440 -35.12 14.25 0.57
N ASP A 441 -35.77 15.12 1.34
CA ASP A 441 -35.43 16.54 1.46
C ASP A 441 -34.34 16.83 2.53
N GLN A 442 -33.74 15.80 3.12
CA GLN A 442 -32.76 15.95 4.20
C GLN A 442 -31.44 15.24 3.91
N PRO A 443 -30.30 15.80 4.33
CA PRO A 443 -29.03 15.10 4.25
C PRO A 443 -29.04 13.87 5.16
N CYS A 444 -28.96 12.69 4.56
CA CYS A 444 -28.87 11.43 5.29
C CYS A 444 -27.42 11.15 5.67
N ASP A 445 -27.16 10.52 6.82
CA ASP A 445 -25.86 9.94 7.17
C ASP A 445 -26.08 8.51 7.66
N THR A 446 -25.92 7.55 6.74
CA THR A 446 -26.19 6.13 6.97
C THR A 446 -25.27 5.57 8.04
N LYS A 447 -24.02 6.07 8.15
CA LYS A 447 -23.09 5.59 9.20
C LYS A 447 -23.49 6.11 10.57
N ALA A 448 -23.86 7.39 10.67
CA ALA A 448 -24.38 7.93 11.92
C ALA A 448 -25.71 7.28 12.30
N SER A 449 -26.61 7.07 11.32
CA SER A 449 -27.90 6.41 11.53
C SER A 449 -27.74 4.96 12.01
N LEU A 450 -26.88 4.16 11.36
CA LEU A 450 -26.59 2.80 11.79
C LEU A 450 -26.00 2.77 13.21
N ARG A 451 -25.13 3.74 13.55
CA ARG A 451 -24.55 3.88 14.88
C ARG A 451 -25.60 4.22 15.94
N ASN A 452 -26.47 5.19 15.64
CA ASN A 452 -27.57 5.58 16.51
C ASN A 452 -28.57 4.44 16.68
N PHE A 453 -28.92 3.73 15.60
CA PHE A 453 -29.76 2.54 15.67
C PHE A 453 -29.16 1.47 16.58
N THR A 454 -27.87 1.16 16.44
CA THR A 454 -27.22 0.19 17.33
C THR A 454 -27.14 0.69 18.76
N HIS A 455 -27.00 1.99 18.98
CA HIS A 455 -27.09 2.60 20.30
C HIS A 455 -28.48 2.43 20.91
N ASP A 456 -29.54 2.67 20.13
CA ASP A 456 -30.93 2.60 20.61
C ASP A 456 -31.37 1.16 20.90
N VAL A 457 -30.85 0.18 20.14
CA VAL A 457 -31.18 -1.25 20.32
C VAL A 457 -30.35 -1.89 21.43
N PHE A 458 -29.04 -1.63 21.48
CA PHE A 458 -28.11 -2.35 22.36
C PHE A 458 -27.64 -1.54 23.57
N GLY A 459 -27.92 -0.24 23.60
CA GLY A 459 -27.44 0.69 24.62
C GLY A 459 -26.00 1.16 24.39
N ALA A 460 -25.63 2.23 25.10
CA ALA A 460 -24.33 2.90 24.97
C ALA A 460 -23.12 2.02 25.31
N ASP A 461 -23.29 1.02 26.19
CA ASP A 461 -22.19 0.17 26.65
C ASP A 461 -21.82 -0.94 25.66
N ILE A 462 -22.81 -1.46 24.92
CA ILE A 462 -22.63 -2.57 23.98
C ILE A 462 -22.43 -2.05 22.54
N GLU A 463 -23.03 -0.91 22.20
CA GLU A 463 -22.95 -0.31 20.86
C GLU A 463 -21.52 -0.24 20.31
N PRO A 464 -20.50 0.25 21.06
CA PRO A 464 -19.16 0.35 20.52
C PRO A 464 -18.57 -1.02 20.15
N ILE A 465 -18.93 -2.08 20.88
CA ILE A 465 -18.49 -3.45 20.57
C ILE A 465 -19.15 -3.94 19.28
N VAL A 466 -20.43 -3.66 19.09
CA VAL A 466 -21.16 -4.06 17.87
C VAL A 466 -20.67 -3.29 16.65
N SER A 467 -20.51 -1.97 16.77
CA SER A 467 -20.18 -1.12 15.63
C SER A 467 -18.68 -1.08 15.33
N ARG A 468 -17.81 -1.23 16.35
CA ARG A 468 -16.34 -1.11 16.24
C ARG A 468 -15.56 -2.38 16.63
N GLY A 469 -16.22 -3.42 17.12
CA GLY A 469 -15.60 -4.73 17.39
C GLY A 469 -15.05 -4.90 18.80
N ILE A 470 -14.56 -6.12 19.08
CA ILE A 470 -14.25 -6.60 20.43
C ILE A 470 -13.15 -5.84 21.17
N LEU A 471 -12.28 -5.12 20.45
CA LEU A 471 -11.22 -4.33 21.09
C LEU A 471 -11.75 -3.15 21.90
N ARG A 472 -13.01 -2.74 21.67
CA ARG A 472 -13.68 -1.75 22.52
C ARG A 472 -13.86 -2.22 23.97
N VAL A 473 -13.92 -3.53 24.23
CA VAL A 473 -14.01 -4.11 25.57
C VAL A 473 -12.81 -3.69 26.45
N ILE A 474 -11.63 -3.51 25.84
CA ILE A 474 -10.41 -3.10 26.54
C ILE A 474 -10.08 -1.60 26.37
N GLY A 475 -11.04 -0.80 25.90
CA GLY A 475 -10.91 0.65 25.73
C GLY A 475 -10.15 1.11 24.48
N GLY A 476 -9.77 0.21 23.58
CA GLY A 476 -9.04 0.54 22.34
C GLY A 476 -9.92 0.49 21.08
N ASP A 477 -9.63 1.31 20.08
CA ASP A 477 -10.24 1.24 18.74
C ASP A 477 -9.19 0.87 17.68
N LEU A 478 -9.40 -0.27 17.02
CA LEU A 478 -8.70 -0.68 15.79
C LEU A 478 -9.64 -0.91 14.61
N SER A 479 -10.93 -0.64 14.74
CA SER A 479 -11.94 -0.85 13.69
C SER A 479 -11.51 -0.21 12.38
N SER A 480 -10.95 1.00 12.44
CA SER A 480 -10.48 1.74 11.25
C SER A 480 -9.18 1.20 10.61
N ARG A 481 -8.46 0.30 11.30
CA ARG A 481 -7.19 -0.31 10.86
C ARG A 481 -7.34 -1.77 10.45
N VAL A 482 -8.17 -2.53 11.18
CA VAL A 482 -8.46 -3.95 10.94
C VAL A 482 -9.68 -4.12 10.03
N GLY A 483 -10.63 -3.18 10.07
CA GLY A 483 -11.82 -3.21 9.25
C GLY A 483 -11.54 -2.94 7.78
N GLU A 484 -12.38 -3.52 6.93
CA GLU A 484 -12.33 -3.45 5.48
C GLU A 484 -13.39 -2.49 4.91
N ALA A 485 -13.92 -1.59 5.75
CA ALA A 485 -14.86 -0.55 5.37
C ALA A 485 -14.41 0.26 4.15
N ASP A 486 -13.11 0.52 4.10
CA ASP A 486 -12.41 1.31 3.09
C ASP A 486 -11.55 0.45 2.16
N LEU A 487 -11.92 -0.83 1.97
CA LEU A 487 -11.14 -1.77 1.16
C LEU A 487 -10.95 -1.31 -0.28
N LEU A 488 -11.96 -0.64 -0.86
CA LEU A 488 -11.79 0.01 -2.15
C LEU A 488 -10.80 1.19 -1.99
N PRO A 489 -9.64 1.18 -2.68
CA PRO A 489 -8.69 2.27 -2.60
C PRO A 489 -9.35 3.61 -2.92
N PHE A 490 -8.98 4.66 -2.20
CA PHE A 490 -9.54 6.01 -2.32
C PHE A 490 -11.03 6.15 -1.97
N SER A 491 -11.70 5.11 -1.45
CA SER A 491 -13.11 5.17 -1.02
C SER A 491 -13.40 6.29 -0.02
N ARG A 492 -12.50 6.55 0.94
CA ARG A 492 -12.62 7.70 1.86
C ARG A 492 -12.64 9.04 1.14
N PHE A 493 -11.77 9.22 0.14
CA PHE A 493 -11.71 10.44 -0.67
C PHE A 493 -12.99 10.62 -1.50
N LEU A 494 -13.52 9.53 -2.07
CA LEU A 494 -14.77 9.53 -2.84
C LEU A 494 -16.01 9.74 -1.97
N ALA A 495 -16.02 9.16 -0.76
CA ALA A 495 -17.13 9.25 0.18
C ALA A 495 -17.20 10.60 0.91
N ASP A 496 -16.09 11.33 0.99
CA ASP A 496 -16.07 12.67 1.57
C ASP A 496 -17.00 13.63 0.78
N ARG A 497 -17.84 14.38 1.48
CA ARG A 497 -18.82 15.32 0.89
C ARG A 497 -18.28 16.73 0.68
N ARG A 498 -17.09 17.03 1.22
CA ARG A 498 -16.40 18.33 1.05
C ARG A 498 -16.08 18.60 -0.42
N THR A 499 -15.78 19.85 -0.76
CA THR A 499 -15.37 20.21 -2.13
C THR A 499 -14.00 19.64 -2.49
N LEU A 500 -13.69 19.53 -3.79
CA LEU A 500 -12.39 19.02 -4.24
C LEU A 500 -11.23 19.88 -3.70
N ASP A 501 -11.38 21.21 -3.68
CA ASP A 501 -10.38 22.13 -3.12
C ASP A 501 -10.17 21.88 -1.61
N GLU A 502 -11.24 21.73 -0.84
CA GLU A 502 -11.14 21.40 0.60
C GLU A 502 -10.51 20.01 0.82
N LYS A 503 -10.83 19.02 -0.02
CA LYS A 503 -10.23 17.67 0.05
C LYS A 503 -8.74 17.69 -0.30
N LEU A 504 -8.34 18.46 -1.31
CA LEU A 504 -6.95 18.55 -1.75
C LEU A 504 -6.09 19.39 -0.80
N ARG A 505 -6.69 20.37 -0.12
CA ARG A 505 -6.06 21.13 0.96
C ARG A 505 -5.95 20.34 2.26
N ASP A 506 -6.79 19.31 2.45
CA ASP A 506 -6.65 18.39 3.56
C ASP A 506 -5.39 17.52 3.36
N PRO A 507 -4.35 17.71 4.18
CA PRO A 507 -3.08 17.04 3.94
C PRO A 507 -3.16 15.53 4.15
N LEU A 508 -4.20 15.05 4.84
CA LEU A 508 -4.50 13.63 5.01
C LEU A 508 -5.06 12.99 3.72
N LEU A 509 -5.61 13.79 2.81
CA LEU A 509 -6.34 13.34 1.61
C LEU A 509 -5.72 13.78 0.28
N SER A 510 -4.66 14.61 0.31
CA SER A 510 -3.96 15.03 -0.91
C SER A 510 -3.26 13.86 -1.64
N ILE A 511 -3.11 14.00 -2.97
CA ILE A 511 -2.99 12.97 -4.04
C ILE A 511 -1.85 11.91 -3.91
N SER A 512 -1.04 11.88 -2.84
CA SER A 512 -0.01 10.85 -2.65
C SER A 512 -0.18 9.94 -1.43
N GLY A 513 -1.35 9.95 -0.79
CA GLY A 513 -1.63 9.05 0.34
C GLY A 513 -0.71 9.32 1.53
N ALA A 514 -0.42 8.28 2.34
CA ALA A 514 0.33 8.43 3.58
C ALA A 514 1.70 9.13 3.40
N THR A 515 2.34 9.04 2.23
CA THR A 515 3.62 9.72 1.97
C THR A 515 3.46 11.25 1.85
N GLY A 516 2.36 11.75 1.30
CA GLY A 516 2.00 13.18 1.33
C GLY A 516 1.63 13.66 2.74
N GLY A 517 0.90 12.82 3.48
CA GLY A 517 0.61 13.04 4.89
C GLY A 517 1.86 13.06 5.78
N MET A 518 2.90 12.27 5.48
CA MET A 518 4.20 12.32 6.18
C MET A 518 4.87 13.67 6.00
N LEU A 519 4.98 14.14 4.74
CA LEU A 519 5.62 15.42 4.44
C LEU A 519 4.85 16.58 5.07
N SER A 520 3.52 16.55 5.01
CA SER A 520 2.68 17.54 5.68
C SER A 520 2.79 17.49 7.20
N ASN A 521 2.83 16.30 7.82
CA ASN A 521 3.00 16.16 9.27
C ASN A 521 4.36 16.70 9.74
N ILE A 522 5.42 16.53 8.94
CA ILE A 522 6.74 17.08 9.22
C ILE A 522 6.71 18.61 9.13
N VAL A 523 6.10 19.17 8.06
CA VAL A 523 5.99 20.63 7.86
C VAL A 523 5.10 21.28 8.93
N SER A 524 3.92 20.72 9.17
CA SER A 524 2.99 21.17 10.21
C SER A 524 3.61 21.05 11.61
N GLY A 525 4.36 19.97 11.86
CA GLY A 525 5.07 19.82 13.11
C GLY A 525 6.19 20.85 13.31
N ALA A 526 6.92 21.19 12.25
CA ALA A 526 7.92 22.28 12.28
C ALA A 526 7.27 23.65 12.52
N GLN A 527 6.11 23.90 11.92
CA GLN A 527 5.32 25.11 12.19
C GLN A 527 4.86 25.17 13.66
N LYS A 528 4.33 24.07 14.22
CA LYS A 528 3.94 24.00 15.64
C LYS A 528 5.10 24.24 16.61
N VAL A 529 6.31 23.75 16.27
CA VAL A 529 7.53 24.05 17.05
C VAL A 529 7.85 25.55 16.97
N ALA A 530 7.74 26.16 15.79
CA ALA A 530 7.94 27.59 15.61
C ALA A 530 6.88 28.43 16.35
N ASP A 531 5.65 27.94 16.43
CA ASP A 531 4.51 28.56 17.13
C ASP A 531 4.54 28.32 18.67
N GLY A 532 5.56 27.62 19.19
CA GLY A 532 5.76 27.39 20.63
C GLY A 532 5.12 26.11 21.21
N ASP A 533 4.35 25.35 20.43
CA ASP A 533 3.85 24.02 20.80
C ASP A 533 4.91 22.94 20.51
N TRP A 534 5.96 22.93 21.33
CA TRP A 534 7.05 21.97 21.22
C TRP A 534 6.57 20.51 21.32
N LEU A 535 5.65 20.19 22.23
CA LEU A 535 5.19 18.81 22.41
C LEU A 535 4.37 18.33 21.22
N GLY A 536 3.41 19.13 20.74
CA GLY A 536 2.58 18.77 19.58
C GLY A 536 3.34 18.81 18.26
N GLY A 537 4.32 19.72 18.13
CA GLY A 537 5.19 19.81 16.96
C GLY A 537 6.12 18.60 16.82
N VAL A 538 6.83 18.23 17.89
CA VAL A 538 7.70 17.04 17.86
C VAL A 538 6.85 15.77 17.70
N GLN A 539 5.67 15.66 18.32
CA GLN A 539 4.77 14.52 18.14
C GLN A 539 4.30 14.35 16.67
N ALA A 540 4.03 15.45 15.97
CA ALA A 540 3.64 15.42 14.55
C ALA A 540 4.80 14.93 13.65
N MET A 541 6.03 15.36 13.94
CA MET A 541 7.24 15.01 13.20
C MET A 541 7.78 13.61 13.49
N MET A 542 7.37 12.98 14.60
CA MET A 542 7.87 11.66 15.01
C MET A 542 7.25 10.50 14.20
N PRO A 543 8.00 9.40 13.98
CA PRO A 543 7.47 8.12 13.50
C PRO A 543 6.30 7.62 14.36
N THR A 544 5.35 6.92 13.75
CA THR A 544 4.10 6.49 14.40
C THR A 544 4.33 5.68 15.68
N ALA A 545 5.37 4.86 15.78
CA ALA A 545 5.63 4.10 17.00
C ALA A 545 6.08 4.95 18.19
N LEU A 546 6.76 6.08 17.95
CA LEU A 546 7.15 6.99 19.02
C LEU A 546 5.98 7.89 19.44
N ARG A 547 4.94 8.02 18.61
CA ARG A 547 3.72 8.76 18.97
C ARG A 547 2.97 8.13 20.13
N GLY A 548 3.06 6.81 20.34
CA GLY A 548 2.35 6.12 21.42
C GLY A 548 2.76 6.59 22.82
N PRO A 549 4.04 6.45 23.21
CA PRO A 549 4.54 6.96 24.50
C PRO A 549 4.31 8.46 24.70
N VAL A 550 4.51 9.26 23.66
CA VAL A 550 4.30 10.72 23.71
C VAL A 550 2.82 11.04 23.90
N LYS A 551 1.92 10.33 23.21
CA LYS A 551 0.47 10.46 23.41
C LYS A 551 0.07 10.04 24.81
N ALA A 552 0.57 8.92 25.33
CA ALA A 552 0.28 8.48 26.70
C ALA A 552 0.76 9.49 27.75
N TYR A 553 1.92 10.10 27.54
CA TYR A 553 2.42 11.19 28.38
C TYR A 553 1.55 12.46 28.26
N SER A 554 1.17 12.85 27.04
CA SER A 554 0.26 13.97 26.80
C SER A 554 -1.11 13.75 27.47
N LEU A 555 -1.70 12.56 27.34
CA LEU A 555 -2.94 12.18 28.03
C LEU A 555 -2.78 12.23 29.55
N SER A 556 -1.59 11.97 30.08
CA SER A 556 -1.34 12.02 31.53
C SER A 556 -1.18 13.44 32.07
N THR A 557 -0.80 14.41 31.23
CA THR A 557 -0.45 15.78 31.65
C THR A 557 -1.48 16.81 31.21
N LYS A 558 -1.99 16.70 29.99
CA LYS A 558 -2.88 17.67 29.33
C LYS A 558 -4.30 17.13 29.11
N GLY A 559 -4.54 15.84 29.31
CA GLY A 559 -5.80 15.21 28.95
C GLY A 559 -5.94 14.99 27.44
N PHE A 560 -7.17 14.80 26.95
CA PHE A 560 -7.42 14.74 25.51
C PHE A 560 -7.35 16.16 24.92
N THR A 561 -6.58 16.35 23.85
CA THR A 561 -6.45 17.65 23.17
C THR A 561 -6.80 17.55 21.70
N ASP A 562 -7.37 18.61 21.14
CA ASP A 562 -7.57 18.74 19.70
C ASP A 562 -6.27 19.15 18.97
N ASN A 563 -6.34 19.33 17.65
CA ASN A 563 -5.18 19.75 16.84
C ASN A 563 -4.68 21.18 17.16
N SER A 564 -5.51 21.99 17.81
CA SER A 564 -5.28 23.38 18.21
C SER A 564 -4.73 23.48 19.65
N GLY A 565 -4.61 22.36 20.35
CA GLY A 565 -4.17 22.30 21.75
C GLY A 565 -5.26 22.55 22.78
N VAL A 566 -6.53 22.67 22.36
CA VAL A 566 -7.68 22.84 23.25
C VAL A 566 -8.01 21.50 23.89
N THR A 567 -8.18 21.50 25.22
CA THR A 567 -8.58 20.31 25.95
C THR A 567 -10.03 19.95 25.64
N LEU A 568 -10.24 18.69 25.32
CA LEU A 568 -11.54 18.12 25.05
C LEU A 568 -12.24 17.81 26.37
N PRO A 569 -13.58 17.94 26.44
CA PRO A 569 -14.36 17.75 27.67
C PRO A 569 -14.51 16.25 28.01
N MET A 570 -13.39 15.54 28.14
CA MET A 570 -13.33 14.12 28.49
C MET A 570 -12.03 13.80 29.21
N GLU A 571 -12.13 13.02 30.28
CA GLU A 571 -10.98 12.62 31.10
C GLU A 571 -10.41 11.26 30.65
N PRO A 572 -9.08 11.15 30.48
CA PRO A 572 -8.43 9.90 30.11
C PRO A 572 -8.32 8.95 31.30
N THR A 573 -8.73 7.71 31.08
CA THR A 573 -8.60 6.60 32.04
C THR A 573 -7.20 5.98 32.00
N ALA A 574 -6.87 5.15 33.00
CA ALA A 574 -5.63 4.36 32.98
C ALA A 574 -5.54 3.43 31.76
N THR A 575 -6.68 2.86 31.35
CA THR A 575 -6.79 2.05 30.13
C THR A 575 -6.53 2.88 28.89
N ASP A 576 -7.07 4.10 28.79
CA ASP A 576 -6.83 5.00 27.65
C ASP A 576 -5.33 5.32 27.48
N LYS A 577 -4.64 5.56 28.60
CA LYS A 577 -3.18 5.81 28.62
C LYS A 577 -2.40 4.57 28.18
N LEU A 578 -2.80 3.38 28.65
CA LEU A 578 -2.16 2.10 28.29
C LEU A 578 -2.35 1.77 26.81
N VAL A 579 -3.57 1.89 26.27
CA VAL A 579 -3.80 1.61 24.85
C VAL A 579 -3.09 2.63 23.96
N ALA A 580 -3.07 3.92 24.37
CA ALA A 580 -2.29 4.94 23.68
C ALA A 580 -0.80 4.63 23.69
N LEU A 581 -0.24 4.14 24.81
CA LEU A 581 1.15 3.71 24.91
C LEU A 581 1.49 2.61 23.90
N LEU A 582 0.56 1.68 23.66
CA LEU A 582 0.69 0.61 22.66
C LEU A 582 0.50 1.09 21.20
N GLY A 583 0.28 2.38 20.98
CA GLY A 583 0.02 2.96 19.66
C GLY A 583 -1.39 2.66 19.12
N ILE A 584 -2.30 2.28 20.01
CA ILE A 584 -3.72 2.04 19.76
C ILE A 584 -4.49 3.32 20.07
N GLN A 585 -5.46 3.68 19.25
CA GLN A 585 -6.29 4.85 19.52
C GLN A 585 -7.25 4.56 20.68
N PRO A 586 -7.32 5.41 21.71
CA PRO A 586 -8.34 5.28 22.76
C PRO A 586 -9.76 5.36 22.18
N GLY A 587 -10.67 4.51 22.67
CA GLY A 587 -12.03 4.41 22.17
C GLY A 587 -12.82 5.72 22.29
N LYS A 588 -12.71 6.41 23.44
CA LYS A 588 -13.36 7.70 23.68
C LYS A 588 -12.93 8.77 22.66
N GLU A 589 -11.63 8.82 22.37
CA GLU A 589 -11.09 9.73 21.36
C GLU A 589 -11.61 9.38 19.96
N ALA A 590 -11.69 8.09 19.63
CA ALA A 590 -12.23 7.66 18.34
C ALA A 590 -13.71 8.04 18.17
N ASP A 591 -14.52 7.94 19.22
CA ASP A 591 -15.94 8.33 19.20
C ASP A 591 -16.12 9.83 19.06
N PHE A 592 -15.37 10.62 19.83
CA PHE A 592 -15.36 12.08 19.71
C PHE A 592 -14.95 12.51 18.30
N MET A 593 -13.91 11.91 17.74
CA MET A 593 -13.45 12.22 16.38
C MET A 593 -14.48 11.83 15.32
N GLN A 594 -15.24 10.75 15.51
CA GLN A 594 -16.33 10.40 14.60
C GLN A 594 -17.48 11.40 14.71
N ALA A 595 -17.92 11.74 15.92
CA ALA A 595 -18.98 12.71 16.16
C ALA A 595 -18.60 14.08 15.56
N SER A 596 -17.37 14.54 15.79
CA SER A 596 -16.86 15.79 15.22
C SER A 596 -16.81 15.77 13.69
N ARG A 597 -16.45 14.63 13.07
CA ARG A 597 -16.48 14.47 11.61
C ARG A 597 -17.92 14.53 11.07
N ALA A 598 -18.85 13.81 11.69
CA ALA A 598 -20.26 13.82 11.30
C ALA A 598 -20.85 15.24 11.41
N GLN A 599 -20.55 15.95 12.50
CA GLN A 599 -20.95 17.34 12.68
C GLN A 599 -20.36 18.26 11.60
N ARG A 600 -19.05 18.19 11.34
CA ARG A 600 -18.39 19.00 10.30
C ARG A 600 -18.96 18.71 8.91
N GLN A 601 -19.23 17.44 8.58
CA GLN A 601 -19.85 17.07 7.32
C GLN A 601 -21.27 17.65 7.22
N ARG A 602 -22.08 17.55 8.27
CA ARG A 602 -23.42 18.16 8.31
C ARG A 602 -23.35 19.67 8.14
N THR A 603 -22.45 20.36 8.86
CA THR A 603 -22.25 21.80 8.72
C THR A 603 -21.81 22.18 7.29
N SER A 604 -20.91 21.40 6.67
CA SER A 604 -20.49 21.62 5.28
C SER A 604 -21.67 21.50 4.31
N ILE A 605 -22.53 20.49 4.46
CA ILE A 605 -23.73 20.33 3.64
C ILE A 605 -24.70 21.51 3.82
N LEU A 606 -25.02 21.86 5.08
CA LEU A 606 -25.89 23.00 5.40
C LEU A 606 -25.32 24.29 4.81
N SER A 607 -24.02 24.53 4.94
CA SER A 607 -23.35 25.72 4.40
C SER A 607 -23.40 25.77 2.87
N ARG A 608 -23.35 24.61 2.20
CA ARG A 608 -23.45 24.49 0.74
C ARG A 608 -24.87 24.78 0.28
N GLU A 609 -25.86 24.18 0.92
CA GLU A 609 -27.28 24.41 0.62
C GLU A 609 -27.64 25.89 0.80
N LEU A 610 -27.24 26.46 1.94
CA LEU A 610 -27.34 27.89 2.23
C LEU A 610 -26.66 28.75 1.14
N SER A 611 -25.47 28.38 0.70
CA SER A 611 -24.73 29.09 -0.34
C SER A 611 -25.43 29.02 -1.70
N VAL A 612 -26.03 27.88 -2.05
CA VAL A 612 -26.81 27.71 -3.28
C VAL A 612 -28.07 28.58 -3.24
N ILE A 613 -28.82 28.55 -2.13
CA ILE A 613 -30.00 29.38 -1.93
C ILE A 613 -29.62 30.87 -2.05
N ARG A 614 -28.62 31.32 -1.28
CA ARG A 614 -28.15 32.71 -1.30
C ARG A 614 -27.69 33.13 -2.71
N LYS A 615 -26.89 32.31 -3.38
CA LYS A 615 -26.39 32.61 -4.73
C LYS A 615 -27.52 32.77 -5.74
N ASN A 616 -28.53 31.90 -5.68
CA ASN A 616 -29.65 31.95 -6.62
C ASN A 616 -30.61 33.11 -6.30
N ILE A 617 -30.81 33.46 -5.03
CA ILE A 617 -31.54 34.68 -4.65
C ILE A 617 -30.81 35.93 -5.16
N VAL A 618 -29.50 36.04 -4.91
CA VAL A 618 -28.68 37.16 -5.40
C VAL A 618 -28.77 37.28 -6.92
N LYS A 619 -28.64 36.16 -7.64
CA LYS A 619 -28.75 36.12 -9.11
C LYS A 619 -30.15 36.52 -9.59
N ALA A 620 -31.21 36.08 -8.91
CA ALA A 620 -32.58 36.47 -9.24
C ALA A 620 -32.82 37.97 -9.04
N ILE A 621 -32.25 38.56 -7.98
CA ILE A 621 -32.29 40.02 -7.74
C ILE A 621 -31.55 40.78 -8.83
N GLU A 622 -30.34 40.35 -9.19
CA GLU A 622 -29.54 40.97 -10.26
C GLU A 622 -30.23 40.90 -11.62
N GLN A 623 -30.86 39.77 -11.94
CA GLN A 623 -31.55 39.55 -13.21
C GLN A 623 -32.98 40.07 -13.24
N GLN A 624 -33.47 40.65 -12.13
CA GLN A 624 -34.86 41.09 -11.95
C GLN A 624 -35.89 39.95 -12.21
N ASP A 625 -35.48 38.70 -12.01
CA ASP A 625 -36.29 37.50 -12.26
C ASP A 625 -37.21 37.22 -11.06
N ARG A 626 -38.44 37.73 -11.16
CA ARG A 626 -39.46 37.62 -10.08
C ARG A 626 -39.97 36.20 -9.84
N GLU A 627 -39.86 35.29 -10.82
CA GLU A 627 -40.27 33.90 -10.64
C GLU A 627 -39.23 33.14 -9.83
N LYS A 628 -37.95 33.23 -10.22
CA LYS A 628 -36.87 32.60 -9.46
C LYS A 628 -36.72 33.18 -8.07
N LEU A 629 -36.97 34.48 -7.88
CA LEU A 629 -36.96 35.09 -6.55
C LEU A 629 -38.02 34.43 -5.63
N ARG A 630 -39.22 34.14 -6.15
CA ARG A 630 -40.27 33.47 -5.39
C ARG A 630 -39.93 32.01 -5.10
N GLU A 631 -39.42 31.29 -6.10
CA GLU A 631 -39.00 29.89 -5.95
C GLU A 631 -37.92 29.74 -4.87
N TRP A 632 -36.84 30.51 -4.97
CA TRP A 632 -35.72 30.44 -4.03
C TRP A 632 -36.03 31.11 -2.69
N GLY A 633 -36.94 32.09 -2.66
CA GLY A 633 -37.48 32.66 -1.44
C GLY A 633 -38.29 31.65 -0.62
N ARG A 634 -39.10 30.79 -1.27
CA ARG A 634 -39.81 29.70 -0.60
C ARG A 634 -38.83 28.66 -0.04
N LYS A 635 -37.85 28.22 -0.85
CA LYS A 635 -36.79 27.30 -0.42
C LYS A 635 -35.99 27.87 0.76
N ALA A 636 -35.75 29.18 0.78
CA ALA A 636 -35.11 29.85 1.91
C ALA A 636 -35.97 29.79 3.18
N ALA A 637 -37.28 30.05 3.07
CA ALA A 637 -38.19 29.95 4.21
C ALA A 637 -38.27 28.52 4.77
N GLU A 638 -38.38 27.51 3.90
CA GLU A 638 -38.36 26.09 4.27
C GLU A 638 -37.04 25.71 4.97
N PHE A 639 -35.91 26.13 4.41
CA PHE A 639 -34.59 25.88 5.00
C PHE A 639 -34.43 26.53 6.38
N GLN A 640 -34.93 27.76 6.55
CA GLN A 640 -34.82 28.49 7.82
C GLN A 640 -35.81 27.97 8.87
N GLN A 641 -36.97 27.42 8.48
CA GLN A 641 -37.84 26.67 9.38
C GLN A 641 -37.18 25.39 9.91
N ALA A 642 -36.49 24.66 9.03
CA ALA A 642 -35.74 23.47 9.43
C ALA A 642 -34.44 23.80 10.22
N ASN A 643 -33.91 25.02 10.07
CA ASN A 643 -32.65 25.46 10.71
C ASN A 643 -32.82 26.86 11.34
N PRO A 644 -33.48 26.99 12.51
CA PRO A 644 -33.87 28.27 13.09
C PRO A 644 -32.70 29.22 13.43
N THR A 645 -31.51 28.68 13.64
CA THR A 645 -30.31 29.43 13.99
C THR A 645 -29.63 30.09 12.79
N VAL A 646 -30.09 29.85 11.56
CA VAL A 646 -29.43 30.31 10.34
C VAL A 646 -30.20 31.47 9.71
N ASP A 647 -29.60 32.66 9.68
CA ASP A 647 -30.17 33.82 8.97
C ASP A 647 -29.71 33.84 7.50
N ILE A 648 -30.66 33.59 6.59
CA ILE A 648 -30.37 33.60 5.15
C ILE A 648 -30.19 35.03 4.63
N MET A 649 -31.01 35.97 5.10
CA MET A 649 -31.09 37.35 4.58
C MET A 649 -29.86 38.19 4.91
N GLN A 650 -29.25 37.96 6.06
CA GLN A 650 -27.97 38.60 6.40
C GLN A 650 -26.87 38.24 5.38
N GLY A 651 -26.84 36.99 4.91
CA GLY A 651 -25.87 36.57 3.90
C GLY A 651 -26.23 36.98 2.47
N VAL A 652 -27.52 37.12 2.14
CA VAL A 652 -27.95 37.67 0.84
C VAL A 652 -27.55 39.14 0.75
N THR A 653 -27.85 39.93 1.78
CA THR A 653 -27.53 41.37 1.83
C THR A 653 -26.04 41.64 1.81
N SER A 654 -25.23 40.86 2.55
CA SER A 654 -23.77 40.97 2.49
C SER A 654 -23.23 40.64 1.09
N SER A 655 -23.77 39.60 0.44
CA SER A 655 -23.38 39.19 -0.91
C SER A 655 -23.73 40.25 -1.96
N LEU A 656 -24.93 40.85 -1.87
CA LEU A 656 -25.36 41.95 -2.73
C LEU A 656 -24.46 43.17 -2.56
N ARG A 657 -24.19 43.59 -1.33
CA ARG A 657 -23.28 44.72 -1.04
C ARG A 657 -21.88 44.45 -1.57
N GLN A 658 -21.38 43.24 -1.38
CA GLN A 658 -20.06 42.85 -1.89
C GLN A 658 -20.05 42.92 -3.42
N ARG A 659 -21.06 42.38 -4.10
CA ARG A 659 -21.15 42.43 -5.57
C ARG A 659 -21.36 43.83 -6.13
N GLN A 660 -22.17 44.66 -5.49
CA GLN A 660 -22.30 46.08 -5.82
C GLN A 660 -20.95 46.81 -5.66
N ARG A 661 -20.22 46.52 -4.58
CA ARG A 661 -18.86 47.04 -4.38
C ARG A 661 -17.89 46.53 -5.45
N MET A 662 -17.94 45.25 -5.81
CA MET A 662 -17.11 44.67 -6.89
C MET A 662 -17.43 45.31 -8.25
N SER A 663 -18.71 45.54 -8.54
CA SER A 663 -19.15 46.23 -9.76
C SER A 663 -18.64 47.67 -9.78
N ALA A 664 -18.80 48.41 -8.69
CA ALA A 664 -18.28 49.77 -8.54
C ALA A 664 -16.74 49.85 -8.63
N LEU A 665 -16.02 48.83 -8.11
CA LEU A 665 -14.56 48.72 -8.22
C LEU A 665 -14.11 48.38 -9.65
N SER A 666 -14.87 47.51 -10.34
CA SER A 666 -14.59 47.16 -11.73
C SER A 666 -14.78 48.35 -12.69
N THR A 667 -15.75 49.23 -12.42
CA THR A 667 -15.96 50.47 -13.18
C THR A 667 -14.82 51.50 -13.00
N VAL A 668 -13.98 51.36 -11.97
CA VAL A 668 -12.82 52.24 -11.72
C VAL A 668 -11.48 51.56 -12.01
N GLY A 669 -11.47 50.45 -12.75
CA GLY A 669 -10.21 49.81 -13.18
C GLY A 669 -9.66 48.74 -12.25
N ILE A 670 -10.31 48.46 -11.12
CA ILE A 670 -9.81 47.49 -10.15
C ILE A 670 -10.39 46.11 -10.48
N LEU A 671 -9.50 45.17 -10.77
CA LEU A 671 -9.89 43.79 -11.11
C LEU A 671 -10.66 43.10 -9.97
N PRO A 672 -11.66 42.26 -10.31
CA PRO A 672 -12.36 41.48 -9.30
C PRO A 672 -11.41 40.55 -8.52
N GLY A 673 -11.41 40.66 -7.19
CA GLY A 673 -10.55 39.87 -6.30
C GLY A 673 -9.30 40.59 -5.80
N ALA A 674 -9.00 41.80 -6.29
CA ALA A 674 -7.90 42.62 -5.80
C ALA A 674 -8.18 43.14 -4.37
N ASN A 675 -7.18 43.08 -3.50
CA ASN A 675 -7.28 43.67 -2.17
C ASN A 675 -7.22 45.21 -2.30
N VAL A 676 -8.32 45.89 -1.95
CA VAL A 676 -8.46 47.35 -2.07
C VAL A 676 -7.42 48.11 -1.22
N ARG A 677 -6.81 47.45 -0.23
CA ARG A 677 -5.73 48.03 0.60
C ARG A 677 -4.33 47.83 0.03
N ASP A 678 -4.19 47.00 -1.02
CA ASP A 678 -2.91 46.74 -1.66
C ASP A 678 -2.72 47.67 -2.85
N ILE A 679 -2.23 48.87 -2.56
CA ILE A 679 -1.99 49.94 -3.54
C ILE A 679 -0.99 49.48 -4.61
N GLY A 680 -0.07 48.56 -4.27
CA GLY A 680 0.92 48.02 -5.21
C GLY A 680 0.30 47.15 -6.32
N ILE A 681 -0.86 46.52 -6.07
CA ILE A 681 -1.62 45.80 -7.11
C ILE A 681 -2.11 46.77 -8.18
N GLN A 682 -2.56 47.98 -7.81
CA GLN A 682 -3.07 48.97 -8.77
C GLN A 682 -1.98 49.43 -9.73
N GLU A 683 -0.73 49.53 -9.29
CA GLU A 683 0.41 49.87 -10.16
C GLU A 683 0.76 48.76 -11.14
N ARG A 684 0.63 47.50 -10.71
CA ARG A 684 0.94 46.32 -11.54
C ARG A 684 -0.17 46.01 -12.55
N THR A 685 -1.41 46.41 -12.29
CA THR A 685 -2.55 46.15 -13.18
C THR A 685 -2.95 47.34 -14.06
N ARG A 686 -2.12 48.40 -14.14
CA ARG A 686 -2.38 49.60 -14.97
C ARG A 686 -2.58 49.30 -16.46
N PHE A 687 -2.10 48.15 -16.94
CA PHE A 687 -2.32 47.68 -18.31
C PHE A 687 -3.78 47.31 -18.60
N PHE A 688 -4.60 47.10 -17.56
CA PHE A 688 -6.01 46.74 -17.69
C PHE A 688 -6.88 47.98 -17.42
N GLN A 689 -7.41 48.58 -18.48
CA GLN A 689 -8.35 49.70 -18.43
C GLN A 689 -9.74 49.22 -18.88
N PRO A 690 -10.67 48.92 -17.97
CA PRO A 690 -12.04 48.60 -18.32
C PRO A 690 -12.72 49.89 -18.79
N GLY A 691 -13.01 49.98 -20.08
CA GLY A 691 -13.74 51.11 -20.67
C GLY A 691 -13.02 51.90 -21.77
N ALA A 692 -11.89 51.41 -22.32
CA ALA A 692 -11.33 51.97 -23.56
C ALA A 692 -11.87 51.21 -24.79
N GLN A 693 -13.13 51.50 -25.14
CA GLN A 693 -13.59 51.59 -26.54
C GLN A 693 -14.29 52.93 -26.70
#